data_AF-A0A0Q7AK76-F1
#
_entry.id   AF-A0A0Q7AK76-F1
#
_cell.length_a   1.000
_cell.length_b   1.000
_cell.length_c   1.000
_cell.angle_alpha   90.00
_cell.angle_beta   90.00
_cell.angle_gamma   90.00
#
_symmetry.space_group_name_H-M   'P 1'
#
loop_
_entity.id
_entity.type
_entity.pdbx_description
1 polymer ?
#
loop_
_entity_poly.entity_id
_entity_poly.type
_entity_poly.pdbx_seq_one_letter_code
_entity_poly.pdbx_strand_id
1 'polypeptide(L)'
;MNKSLPCVLMRAGTSRGPFFLREWLPEDDATRDEVLIGAVGASDPLQLDGVGGGSTLNSKVAIVSRSAQEGCDLDYLFAQVGVGQRSVDTRPNCGNMLSGVLPFAIEQGLIEATEGTTTARVFNVNTRSRIDVTVNTPGRRITYDGDARIDGVAGTAAPIRLNFLDAWGAVTGSVFPTGQRIDLIDGTAVTCIDAAMPLMIVRAADLGVTGAETPAELDANTALLVRLEALRLVAGERMGLGDVSASVIPKPVLVSDGYGSDSITSRYFTPRRCHASHAATGAIGVASAFALPGTVASSPVPGSGKRAIVVLHPAGQIDVEVELEGSGETATIRTASLVRTARKIFQGELHIPDYVFSRPTQGDSMNLQQLIAPALAAGITALTAPAALAAFPTKTITIVVPTAAGGGNDAMARTIAQKLGPLLGQTIIIDNRAGANGSIASEFVARATPDGHTLMLGYIATHGMNPALQKLKYDPVNDFEPIGLVGYSPTLMVANAAVGVKDVKDLVAQLKAKPDRYTYASAGNGTAPHFAAELFKLNAGVVMLGVPYKGAAPAISDTIGGQTQFMFPSLFTAYPFIKNGKLKALAVAGPKRVASLPDVPTLKEAGVDGVDVTQWYAIFAPAKTPKAVVDQLNKALNQVLSDKEVIKRMEDHGADVSTSTPEQLRTLVASELVKWKGVVQKAKLTAE
;
A
#
# COMPACT_ATOMS: atom_id res chain seq x y z
N MET A 1 10.34 30.21 0.25
CA MET A 1 10.89 28.94 0.80
C MET A 1 11.95 28.45 -0.16
N ASN A 2 13.09 27.95 0.31
CA ASN A 2 14.14 27.49 -0.59
C ASN A 2 13.64 26.26 -1.36
N LYS A 3 13.63 26.33 -2.70
CA LYS A 3 13.07 25.28 -3.58
C LYS A 3 14.03 24.10 -3.79
N SER A 4 15.20 24.18 -3.19
CA SER A 4 16.14 23.09 -3.06
C SER A 4 16.64 23.04 -1.62
N LEU A 5 16.98 21.83 -1.16
CA LEU A 5 17.64 21.62 0.11
C LEU A 5 18.71 20.53 0.00
N PRO A 6 19.75 20.56 0.86
CA PRO A 6 20.72 19.49 0.90
C PRO A 6 20.04 18.15 1.27
N CYS A 7 20.51 17.08 0.66
CA CYS A 7 19.98 15.74 0.84
C CYS A 7 21.09 14.71 0.77
N VAL A 8 21.09 13.77 1.72
CA VAL A 8 21.92 12.57 1.66
C VAL A 8 21.01 11.35 1.57
N LEU A 9 21.04 10.64 0.44
CA LEU A 9 20.34 9.37 0.29
C LEU A 9 21.22 8.24 0.82
N MET A 10 20.72 7.47 1.78
CA MET A 10 21.46 6.34 2.34
C MET A 10 20.65 5.06 2.31
N ARG A 11 21.36 3.93 2.17
CA ARG A 11 20.90 2.64 2.67
C ARG A 11 21.27 2.57 4.14
N ALA A 12 20.34 2.21 4.99
CA ALA A 12 20.55 2.03 6.42
C ALA A 12 19.80 0.76 6.86
N GLY A 13 20.56 -0.27 7.23
CA GLY A 13 20.05 -1.63 7.35
C GLY A 13 19.49 -2.15 6.02
N THR A 14 18.29 -2.72 6.08
CA THR A 14 17.51 -3.16 4.90
C THR A 14 16.53 -2.07 4.38
N SER A 15 16.66 -0.83 4.87
CA SER A 15 15.85 0.32 4.46
C SER A 15 16.67 1.31 3.61
N ARG A 16 15.97 2.16 2.87
CA ARG A 16 16.57 3.29 2.14
C ARG A 16 15.73 4.56 2.33
N GLY A 17 16.38 5.71 2.39
CA GLY A 17 15.66 6.98 2.49
C GLY A 17 16.60 8.18 2.55
N PRO A 18 16.10 9.39 2.28
CA PRO A 18 16.87 10.62 2.50
C PRO A 18 17.08 10.90 3.99
N PHE A 19 18.25 11.45 4.27
CA PHE A 19 18.69 11.97 5.56
C PHE A 19 18.84 13.48 5.44
N PHE A 20 18.31 14.19 6.42
CA PHE A 20 18.35 15.65 6.51
C PHE A 20 18.89 16.09 7.87
N LEU A 21 19.67 17.17 7.89
CA LEU A 21 19.83 17.92 9.13
C LEU A 21 18.51 18.61 9.49
N ARG A 22 18.18 18.71 10.78
CA ARG A 22 16.98 19.41 11.24
C ARG A 22 16.92 20.85 10.74
N GLU A 23 18.06 21.52 10.66
CA GLU A 23 18.22 22.91 10.19
C GLU A 23 17.99 23.08 8.68
N TRP A 24 18.05 22.01 7.89
CA TRP A 24 17.73 22.06 6.45
C TRP A 24 16.23 22.05 6.17
N LEU A 25 15.43 21.71 7.18
CA LEU A 25 13.98 21.58 7.07
C LEU A 25 13.27 22.74 7.78
N PRO A 26 12.06 23.12 7.33
CA PRO A 26 11.23 24.10 8.02
C PRO A 26 11.05 23.79 9.51
N GLU A 27 10.99 24.83 10.35
CA GLU A 27 10.72 24.68 11.78
C GLU A 27 9.30 24.14 12.04
N ASP A 28 8.33 24.63 11.29
CA ASP A 28 6.93 24.19 11.36
C ASP A 28 6.75 22.75 10.86
N ASP A 29 6.09 21.92 11.67
CA ASP A 29 5.87 20.50 11.39
C ASP A 29 5.00 20.28 10.14
N ALA A 30 3.95 21.09 9.94
CA ALA A 30 3.08 20.94 8.78
C ALA A 30 3.83 21.26 7.47
N THR A 31 4.66 22.30 7.48
CA THR A 31 5.49 22.68 6.34
C THR A 31 6.62 21.68 6.11
N ARG A 32 7.24 21.16 7.18
CA ARG A 32 8.21 20.07 7.09
C ARG A 32 7.58 18.87 6.39
N ASP A 33 6.40 18.44 6.82
CA ASP A 33 5.75 17.25 6.27
C ASP A 33 5.42 17.41 4.79
N GLU A 34 5.04 18.61 4.36
CA GLU A 34 4.93 18.94 2.93
C GLU A 34 6.27 18.80 2.21
N VAL A 35 7.36 19.36 2.74
CA VAL A 35 8.71 19.16 2.16
C VAL A 35 9.04 17.67 2.04
N LEU A 36 8.73 16.85 3.05
CA LEU A 36 9.00 15.41 3.01
C LEU A 36 8.15 14.68 1.96
N ILE A 37 6.88 15.08 1.79
CA ILE A 37 5.99 14.57 0.75
C ILE A 37 6.57 14.84 -0.64
N GLY A 38 7.06 16.06 -0.87
CA GLY A 38 7.72 16.45 -2.12
C GLY A 38 9.04 15.72 -2.33
N ALA A 39 9.89 15.69 -1.30
CA ALA A 39 11.21 15.07 -1.34
C ALA A 39 11.14 13.60 -1.75
N VAL A 40 10.20 12.86 -1.15
CA VAL A 40 10.04 11.42 -1.40
C VAL A 40 9.15 11.13 -2.60
N GLY A 41 8.29 12.06 -3.03
CA GLY A 41 7.33 11.84 -4.12
C GLY A 41 6.08 11.09 -3.65
N ALA A 42 5.64 11.32 -2.40
CA ALA A 42 4.65 10.48 -1.70
C ALA A 42 3.30 10.32 -2.42
N SER A 43 2.90 11.33 -3.19
CA SER A 43 1.62 11.35 -3.93
C SER A 43 1.54 10.31 -5.05
N ASP A 44 2.68 9.82 -5.53
CA ASP A 44 2.79 8.83 -6.61
C ASP A 44 3.07 7.44 -6.03
N PRO A 45 2.29 6.39 -6.37
CA PRO A 45 2.58 5.01 -5.98
C PRO A 45 3.96 4.51 -6.42
N LEU A 46 4.51 5.02 -7.52
CA LEU A 46 5.85 4.70 -8.00
C LEU A 46 6.91 5.67 -7.47
N GLN A 47 6.50 6.81 -6.90
CA GLN A 47 7.35 7.87 -6.38
C GLN A 47 8.36 8.40 -7.41
N LEU A 48 7.94 8.51 -8.68
CA LEU A 48 8.81 8.92 -9.80
C LEU A 48 9.27 10.37 -9.70
N ASP A 49 8.49 11.23 -9.06
CA ASP A 49 8.78 12.65 -8.88
C ASP A 49 9.43 12.95 -7.51
N GLY A 50 10.24 12.01 -7.01
CA GLY A 50 10.96 12.14 -5.75
C GLY A 50 12.03 11.06 -5.58
N VAL A 51 12.68 11.03 -4.41
CA VAL A 51 13.74 10.05 -4.11
C VAL A 51 13.23 8.73 -3.52
N GLY A 52 11.91 8.58 -3.43
CA GLY A 52 11.25 7.35 -3.02
C GLY A 52 11.53 6.18 -3.98
N GLY A 53 10.97 5.02 -3.68
CA GLY A 53 11.13 3.85 -4.54
C GLY A 53 9.91 2.95 -4.60
N GLY A 54 8.72 3.51 -4.34
CA GLY A 54 7.44 2.85 -4.51
C GLY A 54 7.13 1.75 -3.47
N SER A 55 7.84 1.71 -2.35
CA SER A 55 7.60 0.76 -1.26
C SER A 55 7.81 1.38 0.11
N THR A 56 7.24 0.77 1.15
CA THR A 56 7.42 1.24 2.53
C THR A 56 8.86 1.12 3.02
N LEU A 57 9.69 0.27 2.40
CA LEU A 57 11.12 0.09 2.74
C LEU A 57 12.02 1.20 2.20
N ASN A 58 11.60 1.85 1.12
CA ASN A 58 12.35 2.91 0.44
C ASN A 58 11.60 4.26 0.37
N SER A 59 10.55 4.42 1.19
CA SER A 59 9.78 5.65 1.43
C SER A 59 9.91 6.07 2.90
N LYS A 60 11.11 6.45 3.31
CA LYS A 60 11.48 6.71 4.71
C LYS A 60 12.35 7.94 4.80
N VAL A 61 12.25 8.69 5.89
CA VAL A 61 13.09 9.86 6.12
C VAL A 61 13.72 9.78 7.51
N ALA A 62 14.98 10.20 7.60
CA ALA A 62 15.68 10.42 8.87
C ALA A 62 16.04 11.89 9.00
N ILE A 63 15.67 12.49 10.13
CA ILE A 63 16.00 13.88 10.47
C ILE A 63 16.92 13.84 11.68
N VAL A 64 18.09 14.47 11.57
CA VAL A 64 19.15 14.40 12.58
C VAL A 64 19.58 15.79 13.01
N SER A 65 19.84 15.98 14.30
CA SER A 65 20.44 17.18 14.86
C SER A 65 21.34 16.86 16.04
N ARG A 66 22.10 17.84 16.53
CA ARG A 66 22.68 17.76 17.88
C ARG A 66 21.54 17.69 18.89
N SER A 67 21.69 16.83 19.89
CA SER A 67 20.68 16.67 20.94
C SER A 67 20.78 17.79 21.97
N ALA A 68 19.62 18.27 22.41
CA ALA A 68 19.50 19.11 23.61
C ALA A 68 19.19 18.28 24.87
N GLN A 69 18.91 16.98 24.72
CA GLN A 69 18.67 16.07 25.84
C GLN A 69 19.97 15.76 26.58
N GLU A 70 19.91 15.85 27.92
CA GLU A 70 21.05 15.58 28.78
C GLU A 70 21.60 14.16 28.53
N GLY A 71 22.92 14.08 28.36
CA GLY A 71 23.63 12.83 28.14
C GLY A 71 23.42 12.20 26.76
N CYS A 72 22.77 12.87 25.80
CA CYS A 72 22.64 12.42 24.42
C CYS A 72 23.36 13.38 23.47
N ASP A 73 24.03 12.84 22.45
CA ASP A 73 24.84 13.61 21.49
C ASP A 73 24.00 14.06 20.28
N LEU A 74 23.08 13.21 19.83
CA LEU A 74 22.28 13.40 18.62
C LEU A 74 20.80 13.16 18.87
N ASP A 75 19.94 13.96 18.25
CA ASP A 75 18.52 13.68 18.11
C ASP A 75 18.27 12.99 16.76
N TYR A 76 17.39 11.99 16.78
CA TYR A 76 16.92 11.29 15.58
C TYR A 76 15.39 11.25 15.56
N LEU A 77 14.80 11.91 14.57
CA LEU A 77 13.39 11.81 14.26
C LEU A 77 13.21 10.98 12.97
N PHE A 78 12.52 9.85 13.09
CA PHE A 78 12.07 9.07 11.95
C PHE A 78 10.74 9.60 11.42
N ALA A 79 10.58 9.59 10.09
CA ALA A 79 9.31 9.83 9.44
C ALA A 79 9.04 8.75 8.38
N GLN A 80 7.91 8.06 8.50
CA GLN A 80 7.39 7.18 7.46
C GLN A 80 6.58 8.01 6.48
N VAL A 81 6.98 8.04 5.22
CA VAL A 81 6.26 8.80 4.18
C VAL A 81 5.37 7.85 3.37
N GLY A 82 4.16 8.28 3.05
CA GLY A 82 3.17 7.52 2.28
C GLY A 82 3.66 7.13 0.88
N VAL A 83 3.09 6.04 0.35
CA VAL A 83 3.33 5.57 -1.03
C VAL A 83 2.00 5.65 -1.77
N GLY A 84 1.89 6.55 -2.75
CA GLY A 84 0.61 6.87 -3.40
C GLY A 84 -0.38 7.65 -2.54
N GLN A 85 0.08 8.20 -1.41
CA GLN A 85 -0.71 8.95 -0.45
C GLN A 85 0.12 10.11 0.11
N ARG A 86 -0.48 11.30 0.20
CA ARG A 86 0.13 12.50 0.81
C ARG A 86 0.06 12.42 2.32
N SER A 87 0.92 11.60 2.92
CA SER A 87 0.95 11.41 4.37
C SER A 87 2.38 11.26 4.89
N VAL A 88 2.58 11.72 6.12
CA VAL A 88 3.80 11.55 6.91
C VAL A 88 3.37 11.04 8.29
N ASP A 89 4.01 9.97 8.77
CA ASP A 89 3.77 9.43 10.10
C ASP A 89 5.08 9.39 10.90
N THR A 90 5.14 10.21 11.94
CA THR A 90 6.27 10.34 12.87
C THR A 90 6.04 9.64 14.21
N ARG A 91 4.97 8.86 14.35
CA ARG A 91 4.73 8.07 15.58
C ARG A 91 5.65 6.84 15.69
N PRO A 92 5.90 6.04 14.65
CA PRO A 92 6.76 4.88 14.78
C PRO A 92 8.24 5.29 14.84
N ASN A 93 9.11 4.39 15.33
CA ASN A 93 10.55 4.46 15.08
C ASN A 93 10.96 3.57 13.88
N CYS A 94 12.22 3.68 13.45
CA CYS A 94 12.81 2.72 12.54
C CYS A 94 14.26 2.42 12.92
N GLY A 95 14.50 1.22 13.47
CA GLY A 95 15.85 0.76 13.84
C GLY A 95 16.78 0.53 12.64
N ASN A 96 16.24 0.24 11.44
CA ASN A 96 17.07 0.14 10.24
C ASN A 96 17.63 1.51 9.85
N MET A 97 16.77 2.53 9.75
CA MET A 97 17.20 3.90 9.42
C MET A 97 18.13 4.50 10.48
N LEU A 98 17.96 4.13 11.76
CA LEU A 98 18.85 4.53 12.86
C LEU A 98 20.33 4.18 12.58
N SER A 99 20.61 3.08 11.88
CA SER A 99 22.00 2.71 11.53
C SER A 99 22.71 3.73 10.62
N GLY A 100 21.98 4.58 9.91
CA GLY A 100 22.55 5.65 9.10
C GLY A 100 22.82 6.95 9.87
N VAL A 101 22.32 7.09 11.11
CA VAL A 101 22.32 8.38 11.83
C VAL A 101 23.72 8.85 12.21
N LEU A 102 24.51 8.01 12.89
CA LEU A 102 25.88 8.41 13.27
C LEU A 102 26.82 8.57 12.06
N PRO A 103 26.82 7.68 11.05
CA PRO A 103 27.58 7.92 9.81
C PRO A 103 27.22 9.27 9.16
N PHE A 104 25.93 9.58 9.05
CA PHE A 104 25.46 10.85 8.52
C PHE A 104 25.94 12.03 9.37
N ALA A 105 25.75 11.96 10.69
CA ALA A 105 26.14 13.01 11.63
C ALA A 105 27.64 13.33 11.59
N ILE A 106 28.50 12.32 11.47
CA ILE A 106 29.96 12.51 11.33
C ILE A 106 30.27 13.24 10.02
N GLU A 107 29.72 12.77 8.90
CA GLU A 107 30.01 13.38 7.59
C GLU A 107 29.43 14.79 7.43
N GLN A 108 28.33 15.10 8.13
CA GLN A 108 27.73 16.44 8.14
C GLN A 108 28.29 17.34 9.26
N GLY A 109 29.32 16.90 10.00
CA GLY A 109 29.99 17.73 11.01
C GLY A 109 29.22 17.94 12.32
N LEU A 110 28.22 17.12 12.60
CA LEU A 110 27.53 17.12 13.90
C LEU A 110 28.36 16.41 14.99
N ILE A 111 29.21 15.45 14.63
CA ILE A 111 30.06 14.70 15.59
C ILE A 111 31.47 14.63 15.05
N GLU A 112 32.46 14.96 15.89
CA GLU A 112 33.86 14.71 15.56
C GLU A 112 34.17 13.23 15.75
N ALA A 113 34.74 12.59 14.73
CA ALA A 113 35.11 11.19 14.79
C ALA A 113 36.36 10.95 15.65
N THR A 114 36.31 9.89 16.47
CA THR A 114 37.45 9.35 17.21
C THR A 114 38.21 8.33 16.36
N GLU A 115 39.50 8.12 16.66
CA GLU A 115 40.32 7.16 15.92
C GLU A 115 39.83 5.71 16.15
N GLY A 116 39.79 4.91 15.09
CA GLY A 116 39.37 3.50 15.13
C GLY A 116 37.84 3.32 15.14
N THR A 117 37.18 3.72 16.22
CA THR A 117 35.70 3.62 16.35
C THR A 117 35.14 4.87 17.02
N THR A 118 33.96 5.31 16.58
CA THR A 118 33.21 6.42 17.19
C THR A 118 31.89 5.89 17.74
N THR A 119 31.58 6.24 18.99
CA THR A 119 30.28 5.97 19.61
C THR A 119 29.60 7.29 19.94
N ALA A 120 28.32 7.40 19.61
CA ALA A 120 27.47 8.52 20.02
C ALA A 120 26.14 7.98 20.56
N ARG A 121 25.63 8.63 21.60
CA ARG A 121 24.30 8.37 22.14
C ARG A 121 23.26 9.14 21.36
N VAL A 122 22.36 8.41 20.72
CA VAL A 122 21.26 8.94 19.93
C VAL A 122 19.97 8.90 20.75
N PHE A 123 19.33 10.06 20.93
CA PHE A 123 17.97 10.17 21.43
C PHE A 123 16.99 10.01 20.28
N ASN A 124 16.17 8.96 20.34
CA ASN A 124 15.12 8.73 19.36
C ASN A 124 13.89 9.58 19.72
N VAL A 125 13.64 10.66 18.98
CA VAL A 125 12.56 11.62 19.27
C VAL A 125 11.18 10.96 19.22
N ASN A 126 10.98 9.97 18.35
CA ASN A 126 9.68 9.29 18.20
C ASN A 126 9.27 8.54 19.48
N THR A 127 10.24 7.89 20.13
CA THR A 127 10.00 6.95 21.24
C THR A 127 10.66 7.36 22.55
N ARG A 128 11.41 8.45 22.54
CA ARG A 128 12.19 8.97 23.67
C ARG A 128 13.22 7.97 24.23
N SER A 129 13.59 6.97 23.45
CA SER A 129 14.59 5.95 23.82
C SER A 129 16.01 6.41 23.51
N ARG A 130 16.97 5.91 24.28
CA ARG A 130 18.41 6.16 24.13
C ARG A 130 19.10 4.95 23.53
N ILE A 131 19.86 5.18 22.47
CA ILE A 131 20.59 4.15 21.75
C ILE A 131 22.03 4.60 21.57
N ASP A 132 22.99 3.80 22.05
CA ASP A 132 24.39 3.99 21.70
C ASP A 132 24.64 3.41 20.31
N VAL A 133 25.09 4.24 19.39
CA VAL A 133 25.43 3.86 18.02
C VAL A 133 26.95 3.89 17.90
N THR A 134 27.55 2.76 17.53
CA THR A 134 29.00 2.64 17.31
C THR A 134 29.30 2.35 15.84
N VAL A 135 30.21 3.11 15.26
CA VAL A 135 30.66 3.00 13.86
C VAL A 135 32.18 2.94 13.77
N ASN A 136 32.69 2.36 12.69
CA ASN A 136 34.12 2.31 12.41
C ASN A 136 34.59 3.64 11.78
N THR A 137 35.62 4.23 12.38
CA THR A 137 36.20 5.52 11.97
C THR A 137 37.73 5.50 11.87
N PRO A 138 38.34 4.61 11.06
CA PRO A 138 39.79 4.58 10.88
C PRO A 138 40.29 5.91 10.29
N GLY A 139 41.37 6.46 10.84
CA GLY A 139 41.86 7.78 10.44
C GLY A 139 40.86 8.91 10.74
N ARG A 140 40.00 8.72 11.75
CA ARG A 140 38.92 9.65 12.14
C ARG A 140 37.96 9.98 10.99
N ARG A 141 37.71 9.02 10.11
CA ARG A 141 36.76 9.14 8.99
C ARG A 141 35.87 7.91 8.92
N ILE A 142 34.60 8.10 8.62
CA ILE A 142 33.68 6.97 8.43
C ILE A 142 34.19 6.04 7.32
N THR A 143 34.11 4.74 7.55
CA THR A 143 34.21 3.74 6.49
C THR A 143 32.87 3.03 6.33
N TYR A 144 32.45 2.84 5.08
CA TYR A 144 31.28 2.00 4.76
C TYR A 144 31.71 0.60 4.32
N ASP A 145 32.98 0.39 4.02
CA ASP A 145 33.52 -0.89 3.59
C ASP A 145 33.89 -1.75 4.80
N GLY A 146 33.57 -3.04 4.70
CA GLY A 146 33.82 -4.03 5.74
C GLY A 146 33.30 -5.40 5.34
N ASP A 147 33.43 -6.36 6.24
CA ASP A 147 33.09 -7.78 6.07
C ASP A 147 31.74 -8.16 6.69
N ALA A 148 31.09 -7.24 7.40
CA ALA A 148 29.79 -7.51 8.03
C ALA A 148 28.71 -7.72 6.96
N ARG A 149 27.98 -8.82 7.10
CA ARG A 149 26.85 -9.20 6.25
C ARG A 149 25.55 -9.06 7.04
N ILE A 150 24.52 -8.53 6.40
CA ILE A 150 23.15 -8.57 6.92
C ILE A 150 22.23 -9.16 5.85
N ASP A 151 21.38 -10.09 6.24
CA ASP A 151 20.47 -10.72 5.32
C ASP A 151 19.43 -9.72 4.78
N GLY A 152 19.14 -9.81 3.48
CA GLY A 152 18.34 -8.83 2.73
C GLY A 152 19.14 -7.69 2.07
N VAL A 153 20.46 -7.64 2.25
CA VAL A 153 21.36 -6.72 1.53
C VAL A 153 22.44 -7.51 0.79
N ALA A 154 22.70 -7.14 -0.47
CA ALA A 154 23.77 -7.75 -1.25
C ALA A 154 25.15 -7.24 -0.81
N GLY A 155 26.14 -8.14 -0.79
CA GLY A 155 27.53 -7.83 -0.44
C GLY A 155 27.77 -7.71 1.07
N THR A 156 28.86 -7.02 1.43
CA THR A 156 29.27 -6.74 2.81
C THR A 156 29.53 -5.24 2.99
N ALA A 157 29.55 -4.79 4.24
CA ALA A 157 29.80 -3.40 4.61
C ALA A 157 30.36 -3.31 6.03
N ALA A 158 30.78 -2.12 6.45
CA ALA A 158 31.24 -1.87 7.82
C ALA A 158 30.12 -2.14 8.84
N PRO A 159 30.42 -2.82 9.96
CA PRO A 159 29.45 -3.05 11.02
C PRO A 159 29.08 -1.74 11.72
N ILE A 160 27.80 -1.63 12.08
CA ILE A 160 27.26 -0.55 12.90
C ILE A 160 26.51 -1.20 14.06
N ARG A 161 27.03 -1.04 15.27
CA ARG A 161 26.40 -1.60 16.47
C ARG A 161 25.36 -0.62 16.99
N LEU A 162 24.14 -1.09 17.16
CA LEU A 162 23.04 -0.37 17.80
C LEU A 162 22.81 -1.00 19.16
N ASN A 163 23.03 -0.27 20.25
CA ASN A 163 22.84 -0.75 21.62
C ASN A 163 21.74 0.05 22.32
N PHE A 164 20.56 -0.55 22.47
CA PHE A 164 19.38 0.06 23.08
C PHE A 164 19.47 -0.04 24.59
N LEU A 165 19.33 1.10 25.28
CA LEU A 165 19.59 1.20 26.72
C LEU A 165 18.31 1.15 27.55
N ASP A 166 17.22 1.74 27.04
CA ASP A 166 15.98 1.95 27.81
C ASP A 166 14.73 1.96 26.92
N ALA A 167 14.74 1.17 25.85
CA ALA A 167 13.62 1.07 24.92
C ALA A 167 12.44 0.23 25.46
N TRP A 168 12.39 -0.04 26.76
CA TRP A 168 11.48 -0.99 27.40
C TRP A 168 10.23 -0.26 27.90
N GLY A 169 9.09 -0.46 27.24
CA GLY A 169 7.86 0.30 27.49
C GLY A 169 7.86 1.72 26.91
N ALA A 170 8.69 2.00 25.91
CA ALA A 170 8.87 3.35 25.38
C ALA A 170 7.59 3.98 24.78
N VAL A 171 6.64 3.15 24.33
CA VAL A 171 5.36 3.60 23.77
C VAL A 171 4.22 3.39 24.77
N THR A 172 4.21 2.27 25.49
CA THR A 172 3.08 1.87 26.36
C THR A 172 3.31 2.20 27.85
N GLY A 173 4.51 2.62 28.24
CA GLY A 173 4.92 2.87 29.62
C GLY A 173 5.38 1.63 30.41
N SER A 174 5.27 0.42 29.84
CA SER A 174 5.68 -0.84 30.50
C SER A 174 6.14 -1.88 29.48
N VAL A 175 7.12 -2.71 29.86
CA VAL A 175 7.59 -3.86 29.05
C VAL A 175 6.44 -4.81 28.75
N PHE A 176 5.61 -5.10 29.75
CA PHE A 176 4.41 -5.91 29.63
C PHE A 176 3.20 -5.03 29.97
N PRO A 177 2.63 -4.30 29.00
CA PRO A 177 1.60 -3.30 29.25
C PRO A 177 0.27 -3.86 29.75
N THR A 178 0.01 -5.15 29.56
CA THR A 178 -1.16 -5.84 30.12
C THR A 178 -0.97 -6.25 31.58
N GLY A 179 0.22 -6.04 32.13
CA GLY A 179 0.64 -6.52 33.45
C GLY A 179 0.97 -8.01 33.49
N GLN A 180 0.81 -8.74 32.38
CA GLN A 180 1.04 -10.18 32.27
C GLN A 180 2.06 -10.47 31.18
N ARG A 181 2.88 -11.51 31.40
CA ARG A 181 3.82 -11.98 30.36
C ARG A 181 3.13 -12.85 29.30
N ILE A 182 2.01 -13.48 29.65
CA ILE A 182 1.11 -14.22 28.74
C ILE A 182 -0.33 -13.78 29.02
N ASP A 183 -1.02 -13.33 27.98
CA ASP A 183 -2.45 -13.06 27.96
C ASP A 183 -3.20 -14.20 27.24
N LEU A 184 -4.45 -14.43 27.62
CA LEU A 184 -5.38 -15.24 26.83
C LEU A 184 -6.35 -14.33 26.07
N ILE A 185 -6.32 -14.38 24.74
CA ILE A 185 -7.24 -13.66 23.86
C ILE A 185 -7.95 -14.69 22.98
N ASP A 186 -9.27 -14.78 23.12
CA ASP A 186 -10.12 -15.76 22.42
C ASP A 186 -9.58 -17.20 22.46
N GLY A 187 -9.06 -17.62 23.62
CA GLY A 187 -8.47 -18.94 23.83
C GLY A 187 -7.07 -19.13 23.25
N THR A 188 -6.49 -18.12 22.61
CA THR A 188 -5.11 -18.12 22.10
C THR A 188 -4.18 -17.43 23.09
N ALA A 189 -3.10 -18.11 23.49
CA ALA A 189 -2.07 -17.52 24.34
C ALA A 189 -1.21 -16.54 23.52
N VAL A 190 -1.05 -15.33 24.02
CA VAL A 190 -0.24 -14.28 23.37
C VAL A 190 0.66 -13.59 24.38
N THR A 191 1.79 -13.04 23.94
CA THR A 191 2.59 -12.10 24.74
C THR A 191 2.44 -10.70 24.13
N CYS A 192 1.91 -9.78 24.92
CA CYS A 192 1.89 -8.35 24.61
C CYS A 192 3.14 -7.71 25.23
N ILE A 193 4.10 -7.31 24.40
CA ILE A 193 5.39 -6.76 24.86
C ILE A 193 5.71 -5.45 24.15
N ASP A 194 6.24 -4.47 24.88
CA ASP A 194 6.85 -3.26 24.31
C ASP A 194 8.33 -3.21 24.67
N ALA A 195 9.16 -3.73 23.77
CA ALA A 195 10.61 -3.69 23.87
C ALA A 195 11.17 -3.23 22.52
N ALA A 196 11.50 -1.94 22.42
CA ALA A 196 11.83 -1.19 21.20
C ALA A 196 10.69 -1.05 20.17
N MET A 197 9.69 -1.93 20.19
CA MET A 197 8.48 -1.90 19.38
C MET A 197 7.35 -2.62 20.14
N PRO A 198 6.12 -2.09 20.16
CA PRO A 198 4.94 -2.82 20.64
C PRO A 198 4.63 -4.02 19.74
N LEU A 199 4.68 -5.23 20.29
CA LEU A 199 4.41 -6.49 19.63
C LEU A 199 3.27 -7.25 20.31
N MET A 200 2.48 -7.94 19.50
CA MET A 200 1.63 -9.05 19.93
C MET A 200 2.24 -10.32 19.35
N ILE A 201 2.83 -11.13 20.22
CA ILE A 201 3.55 -12.35 19.85
C ILE A 201 2.63 -13.55 20.10
N VAL A 202 2.54 -14.46 19.15
CA VAL A 202 1.74 -15.69 19.24
C VAL A 202 2.53 -16.85 18.64
N ARG A 203 2.37 -18.06 19.20
CA ARG A 203 2.99 -19.25 18.63
C ARG A 203 2.31 -19.61 17.31
N ALA A 204 3.11 -19.88 16.27
CA ALA A 204 2.61 -20.24 14.95
C ALA A 204 1.64 -21.44 15.01
N ALA A 205 2.01 -22.47 15.80
CA ALA A 205 1.22 -23.68 15.98
C ALA A 205 -0.17 -23.42 16.57
N ASP A 206 -0.30 -22.42 17.47
CA ASP A 206 -1.58 -22.04 18.09
C ASP A 206 -2.57 -21.43 17.06
N LEU A 207 -2.08 -21.06 15.87
CA LEU A 207 -2.88 -20.57 14.74
C LEU A 207 -2.86 -21.51 13.52
N GLY A 208 -2.40 -22.76 13.69
CA GLY A 208 -2.45 -23.78 12.64
C GLY A 208 -1.42 -23.59 11.51
N VAL A 209 -0.34 -22.86 11.78
CA VAL A 209 0.79 -22.70 10.85
C VAL A 209 2.11 -23.12 11.50
N THR A 210 3.11 -23.45 10.70
CA THR A 210 4.40 -23.95 11.18
C THR A 210 5.34 -22.82 11.60
N GLY A 211 5.22 -21.64 11.00
CA GLY A 211 6.18 -20.54 11.12
C GLY A 211 7.31 -20.63 10.09
N ALA A 212 7.37 -21.70 9.29
CA ALA A 212 8.34 -21.88 8.20
C ALA A 212 7.84 -21.31 6.86
N GLU A 213 6.56 -21.00 6.73
CA GLU A 213 5.93 -20.50 5.51
C GLU A 213 6.62 -19.25 4.97
N THR A 214 6.61 -19.09 3.65
CA THR A 214 7.04 -17.87 2.98
C THR A 214 6.07 -16.72 3.27
N PRO A 215 6.51 -15.46 3.15
CA PRO A 215 5.63 -14.31 3.27
C PRO A 215 4.42 -14.37 2.34
N ALA A 216 4.59 -14.89 1.12
CA ALA A 216 3.52 -15.02 0.14
C ALA A 216 2.46 -16.04 0.56
N GLU A 217 2.85 -17.17 1.15
CA GLU A 217 1.92 -18.19 1.68
C GLU A 217 1.13 -17.63 2.87
N LEU A 218 1.79 -16.92 3.79
CA LEU A 218 1.14 -16.27 4.92
C LEU A 218 0.18 -15.16 4.47
N ASP A 219 0.58 -14.35 3.49
CA ASP A 219 -0.25 -13.28 2.91
C ASP A 219 -1.44 -13.84 2.10
N ALA A 220 -1.32 -15.07 1.58
CA ALA A 220 -2.42 -15.76 0.89
C ALA A 220 -3.40 -16.40 1.88
N ASN A 221 -2.98 -16.69 3.12
CA ASN A 221 -3.81 -17.33 4.14
C ASN A 221 -4.78 -16.32 4.80
N THR A 222 -5.89 -16.05 4.12
CA THR A 222 -6.90 -15.08 4.58
C THR A 222 -7.46 -15.42 5.96
N ALA A 223 -7.62 -16.71 6.29
CA ALA A 223 -8.14 -17.13 7.60
C ALA A 223 -7.18 -16.77 8.74
N LEU A 224 -5.88 -17.03 8.53
CA LEU A 224 -4.83 -16.60 9.46
C LEU A 224 -4.81 -15.08 9.62
N LEU A 225 -4.87 -14.31 8.51
CA LEU A 225 -4.84 -12.85 8.57
C LEU A 225 -6.03 -12.26 9.32
N VAL A 226 -7.24 -12.82 9.12
CA VAL A 226 -8.44 -12.42 9.87
C VAL A 226 -8.28 -12.74 11.36
N ARG A 227 -7.76 -13.92 11.69
CA ARG A 227 -7.54 -14.32 13.08
C ARG A 227 -6.48 -13.46 13.76
N LEU A 228 -5.36 -13.19 13.09
CA LEU A 228 -4.30 -12.31 13.59
C LEU A 228 -4.79 -10.88 13.82
N GLU A 229 -5.58 -10.32 12.90
CA GLU A 229 -6.14 -8.98 13.07
C GLU A 229 -7.10 -8.93 14.26
N ALA A 230 -7.97 -9.93 14.44
CA ALA A 230 -8.88 -10.00 15.58
C ALA A 230 -8.11 -10.00 16.92
N LEU A 231 -7.07 -10.84 17.03
CA LEU A 231 -6.19 -10.86 18.19
C LEU A 231 -5.46 -9.52 18.39
N ARG A 232 -4.98 -8.91 17.31
CA ARG A 232 -4.23 -7.65 17.34
C ARG A 232 -5.09 -6.49 17.86
N LEU A 233 -6.34 -6.40 17.45
CA LEU A 233 -7.26 -5.34 17.89
C LEU A 233 -7.50 -5.44 19.40
N VAL A 234 -7.76 -6.64 19.92
CA VAL A 234 -7.95 -6.85 21.37
C VAL A 234 -6.65 -6.61 22.14
N ALA A 235 -5.51 -7.07 21.62
CA ALA A 235 -4.21 -6.80 22.21
C ALA A 235 -3.92 -5.29 22.27
N GLY A 236 -4.18 -4.54 21.20
CA GLY A 236 -4.00 -3.09 21.17
C GLY A 236 -4.76 -2.37 22.27
N GLU A 237 -6.04 -2.71 22.46
CA GLU A 237 -6.86 -2.18 23.55
C GLU A 237 -6.25 -2.52 24.92
N ARG A 238 -5.90 -3.80 25.16
CA ARG A 238 -5.30 -4.24 26.44
C ARG A 238 -3.91 -3.64 26.71
N MET A 239 -3.17 -3.29 25.66
CA MET A 239 -1.87 -2.62 25.74
C MET A 239 -1.99 -1.11 26.04
N GLY A 240 -3.22 -0.56 26.12
CA GLY A 240 -3.45 0.86 26.32
C GLY A 240 -3.24 1.71 25.07
N LEU A 241 -3.23 1.10 23.88
CA LEU A 241 -3.02 1.79 22.59
C LEU A 241 -4.32 2.32 21.96
N GLY A 242 -5.47 1.99 22.53
CA GLY A 242 -6.81 2.35 22.04
C GLY A 242 -7.19 1.61 20.74
N ASP A 243 -8.03 2.25 19.90
CA ASP A 243 -8.41 1.69 18.60
C ASP A 243 -7.22 1.68 17.63
N VAL A 244 -6.65 0.49 17.48
CA VAL A 244 -5.51 0.24 16.58
C VAL A 244 -5.92 -0.20 15.17
N SER A 245 -7.19 -0.10 14.78
CA SER A 245 -7.68 -0.52 13.45
C SER A 245 -7.02 0.24 12.29
N ALA A 246 -6.71 1.52 12.48
CA ALA A 246 -5.95 2.32 11.53
C ALA A 246 -4.46 2.47 11.90
N SER A 247 -4.04 1.88 13.03
CA SER A 247 -2.67 1.96 13.53
C SER A 247 -1.78 0.87 12.93
N VAL A 248 -0.49 1.17 12.84
CA VAL A 248 0.54 0.20 12.46
C VAL A 248 1.09 -0.58 13.65
N ILE A 249 0.73 -0.24 14.88
CA ILE A 249 1.11 -0.94 16.13
C ILE A 249 -0.14 -1.44 16.87
N PRO A 250 -0.05 -2.50 17.70
CA PRO A 250 1.12 -3.36 17.86
C PRO A 250 1.34 -4.23 16.62
N LYS A 251 2.56 -4.75 16.45
CA LYS A 251 2.92 -5.62 15.32
C LYS A 251 2.58 -7.07 15.66
N PRO A 252 1.74 -7.76 14.88
CA PRO A 252 1.56 -9.20 15.03
C PRO A 252 2.85 -9.93 14.67
N VAL A 253 3.23 -10.91 15.49
CA VAL A 253 4.41 -11.74 15.25
C VAL A 253 4.07 -13.20 15.52
N LEU A 254 4.28 -14.05 14.53
CA LEU A 254 4.27 -15.50 14.75
C LEU A 254 5.66 -15.95 15.14
N VAL A 255 5.75 -16.82 16.15
CA VAL A 255 7.01 -17.43 16.57
C VAL A 255 6.93 -18.97 16.56
N SER A 256 8.06 -19.60 16.28
CA SER A 256 8.27 -21.05 16.32
C SER A 256 9.73 -21.34 16.66
N ASP A 257 10.05 -22.60 16.96
CA ASP A 257 11.41 -22.99 17.34
C ASP A 257 12.44 -22.65 16.23
N GLY A 258 13.66 -22.31 16.64
CA GLY A 258 14.80 -22.12 15.75
C GLY A 258 15.66 -23.37 15.61
N TYR A 259 16.90 -23.21 15.11
CA TYR A 259 17.88 -24.29 14.94
C TYR A 259 18.55 -24.78 16.25
N GLY A 260 18.25 -24.17 17.40
CA GLY A 260 18.86 -24.46 18.69
C GLY A 260 18.34 -23.60 19.85
N SER A 261 18.94 -23.75 21.04
CA SER A 261 18.50 -23.16 22.31
C SER A 261 18.48 -21.63 22.37
N ASP A 262 19.30 -20.99 21.53
CA ASP A 262 19.45 -19.54 21.44
C ASP A 262 18.97 -19.01 20.09
N SER A 263 17.99 -19.68 19.48
CA SER A 263 17.42 -19.26 18.21
C SER A 263 15.91 -19.42 18.19
N ILE A 264 15.25 -18.47 17.51
CA ILE A 264 13.80 -18.42 17.37
C ILE A 264 13.43 -18.04 15.94
N THR A 265 12.48 -18.75 15.36
CA THR A 265 11.92 -18.42 14.06
C THR A 265 10.80 -17.41 14.22
N SER A 266 10.84 -16.32 13.46
CA SER A 266 9.87 -15.24 13.51
C SER A 266 9.27 -14.91 12.15
N ARG A 267 7.96 -14.63 12.13
CA ARG A 267 7.24 -14.03 11.00
C ARG A 267 6.56 -12.76 11.48
N TYR A 268 7.12 -11.63 11.07
CA TYR A 268 6.75 -10.29 11.54
C TYR A 268 5.78 -9.63 10.56
N PHE A 269 4.66 -9.10 11.04
CA PHE A 269 3.64 -8.48 10.19
C PHE A 269 3.62 -6.96 10.31
N THR A 270 3.42 -6.28 9.18
CA THR A 270 3.19 -4.84 9.09
C THR A 270 1.74 -4.51 8.76
N PRO A 271 0.90 -4.29 9.77
CA PRO A 271 0.27 -5.35 10.56
C PRO A 271 -0.55 -6.37 9.73
N ARG A 272 -0.81 -6.11 8.44
CA ARG A 272 -1.66 -6.93 7.55
C ARG A 272 -0.90 -7.72 6.50
N ARG A 273 0.42 -7.53 6.39
CA ARG A 273 1.29 -8.27 5.48
C ARG A 273 2.51 -8.79 6.21
N CYS A 274 2.91 -10.01 5.90
CA CYS A 274 4.16 -10.58 6.38
C CYS A 274 5.33 -9.84 5.75
N HIS A 275 6.29 -9.45 6.60
CA HIS A 275 7.49 -8.78 6.16
C HIS A 275 8.42 -9.77 5.45
N ALA A 276 9.04 -9.35 4.34
CA ALA A 276 9.91 -10.20 3.52
C ALA A 276 11.27 -10.56 4.20
N SER A 277 11.59 -9.89 5.30
CA SER A 277 12.75 -10.12 6.18
C SER A 277 12.29 -9.87 7.62
N HIS A 278 12.89 -8.94 8.36
CA HIS A 278 12.44 -8.52 9.69
C HIS A 278 12.79 -7.06 9.98
N ALA A 279 12.02 -6.39 10.84
CA ALA A 279 12.38 -5.08 11.38
C ALA A 279 13.41 -5.24 12.51
N ALA A 280 14.43 -4.37 12.57
CA ALA A 280 15.46 -4.40 13.63
C ALA A 280 14.85 -4.26 15.04
N THR A 281 13.93 -3.29 15.24
CA THR A 281 13.24 -3.11 16.52
C THR A 281 12.28 -4.24 16.84
N GLY A 282 11.66 -4.84 15.82
CA GLY A 282 10.89 -6.07 15.99
C GLY A 282 11.76 -7.24 16.44
N ALA A 283 12.97 -7.38 15.88
CA ALA A 283 13.89 -8.47 16.25
C ALA A 283 14.37 -8.33 17.69
N ILE A 284 14.59 -7.10 18.15
CA ILE A 284 14.82 -6.82 19.58
C ILE A 284 13.62 -7.26 20.42
N GLY A 285 12.40 -6.86 20.06
CA GLY A 285 11.21 -7.27 20.81
C GLY A 285 11.02 -8.79 20.88
N VAL A 286 11.28 -9.51 19.78
CA VAL A 286 11.25 -10.98 19.74
C VAL A 286 12.36 -11.60 20.58
N ALA A 287 13.61 -11.15 20.42
CA ALA A 287 14.74 -11.67 21.19
C ALA A 287 14.58 -11.37 22.69
N SER A 288 14.08 -10.20 23.06
CA SER A 288 13.76 -9.85 24.44
C SER A 288 12.66 -10.74 25.01
N ALA A 289 11.57 -10.98 24.26
CA ALA A 289 10.53 -11.92 24.69
C ALA A 289 11.06 -13.35 24.83
N PHE A 290 11.95 -13.79 23.93
CA PHE A 290 12.61 -15.09 23.98
C PHE A 290 13.55 -15.24 25.19
N ALA A 291 14.31 -14.18 25.50
CA ALA A 291 15.25 -14.16 26.63
C ALA A 291 14.51 -14.16 27.97
N LEU A 292 13.43 -13.36 28.07
CA LEU A 292 12.63 -13.23 29.27
C LEU A 292 11.85 -14.52 29.56
N PRO A 293 11.84 -15.02 30.81
CA PRO A 293 11.03 -16.18 31.18
C PRO A 293 9.53 -15.85 31.19
N GLY A 294 8.69 -16.85 30.98
CA GLY A 294 7.24 -16.74 31.13
C GLY A 294 6.51 -16.01 30.00
N THR A 295 7.09 -15.90 28.80
CA THR A 295 6.41 -15.43 27.59
C THR A 295 6.03 -16.61 26.70
N VAL A 296 5.17 -16.40 25.69
CA VAL A 296 4.85 -17.45 24.70
C VAL A 296 6.05 -17.81 23.80
N ALA A 297 7.09 -16.98 23.82
CA ALA A 297 8.31 -17.13 23.05
C ALA A 297 9.49 -17.62 23.91
N SER A 298 9.35 -17.76 25.24
CA SER A 298 10.50 -17.99 26.12
C SER A 298 11.35 -19.19 25.71
N SER A 299 12.66 -18.99 25.73
CA SER A 299 13.64 -20.06 25.63
C SER A 299 13.43 -21.07 26.75
N PRO A 300 13.60 -22.38 26.49
CA PRO A 300 13.63 -23.39 27.55
C PRO A 300 14.88 -23.28 28.43
N VAL A 301 15.89 -22.49 28.03
CA VAL A 301 17.10 -22.24 28.81
C VAL A 301 16.91 -20.96 29.64
N PRO A 302 16.75 -21.08 30.97
CA PRO A 302 16.71 -19.92 31.86
C PRO A 302 18.11 -19.34 32.03
N GLY A 303 18.22 -18.02 32.11
CA GLY A 303 19.51 -17.38 32.41
C GLY A 303 19.40 -15.87 32.58
N SER A 304 20.16 -15.33 33.53
CA SER A 304 20.48 -13.92 33.67
C SER A 304 21.77 -13.59 32.91
N GLY A 305 22.05 -12.31 32.68
CA GLY A 305 23.24 -11.86 31.96
C GLY A 305 23.06 -11.80 30.45
N LYS A 306 24.17 -11.78 29.72
CA LYS A 306 24.21 -11.57 28.26
C LYS A 306 23.93 -12.87 27.50
N ARG A 307 23.04 -12.80 26.53
CA ARG A 307 22.67 -13.89 25.63
C ARG A 307 22.71 -13.43 24.18
N ALA A 308 23.43 -14.15 23.33
CA ALA A 308 23.38 -13.97 21.88
C ALA A 308 22.26 -14.82 21.30
N ILE A 309 21.23 -14.18 20.75
CA ILE A 309 20.01 -14.80 20.25
C ILE A 309 19.92 -14.58 18.74
N VAL A 310 19.64 -15.65 18.01
CA VAL A 310 19.45 -15.63 16.55
C VAL A 310 17.96 -15.60 16.22
N VAL A 311 17.48 -14.50 15.65
CA VAL A 311 16.11 -14.36 15.16
C VAL A 311 16.08 -14.73 13.67
N LEU A 312 15.59 -15.94 13.36
CA LEU A 312 15.43 -16.42 11.99
C LEU A 312 14.19 -15.78 11.36
N HIS A 313 14.29 -15.37 10.09
CA HIS A 313 13.24 -14.69 9.35
C HIS A 313 13.26 -15.10 7.87
N PRO A 314 12.26 -14.75 7.04
CA PRO A 314 12.16 -15.26 5.67
C PRO A 314 13.40 -15.06 4.77
N ALA A 315 14.15 -13.97 4.97
CA ALA A 315 15.35 -13.69 4.19
C ALA A 315 16.67 -14.24 4.78
N GLY A 316 16.64 -14.96 5.92
CA GLY A 316 17.85 -15.35 6.68
C GLY A 316 17.71 -15.12 8.18
N GLN A 317 18.63 -14.39 8.82
CA GLN A 317 18.66 -14.19 10.27
C GLN A 317 19.10 -12.78 10.72
N ILE A 318 18.77 -12.45 11.97
CA ILE A 318 19.29 -11.29 12.71
C ILE A 318 19.81 -11.75 14.06
N ASP A 319 21.09 -11.47 14.33
CA ASP A 319 21.70 -11.73 15.63
C ASP A 319 21.45 -10.54 16.57
N VAL A 320 20.95 -10.84 17.77
CA VAL A 320 20.63 -9.87 18.82
C VAL A 320 21.28 -10.32 20.13
N GLU A 321 22.10 -9.49 20.75
CA GLU A 321 22.59 -9.70 22.10
C GLU A 321 21.64 -9.04 23.09
N VAL A 322 21.02 -9.80 23.98
CA VAL A 322 20.14 -9.30 25.04
C VAL A 322 20.82 -9.53 26.38
N GLU A 323 20.91 -8.48 27.20
CA GLU A 323 21.38 -8.58 28.58
C GLU A 323 20.20 -8.47 29.55
N LEU A 324 20.01 -9.50 30.38
CA LEU A 324 19.00 -9.51 31.41
C LEU A 324 19.61 -9.30 32.80
N GLU A 325 18.84 -8.65 33.67
CA GLU A 325 19.09 -8.57 35.11
C GLU A 325 17.95 -9.25 35.87
N GLY A 326 18.24 -9.86 37.03
CA GLY A 326 17.26 -10.61 37.82
C GLY A 326 16.96 -12.02 37.27
N SER A 327 15.91 -12.65 37.78
CA SER A 327 15.53 -14.03 37.44
C SER A 327 14.04 -14.27 37.60
N GLY A 328 13.47 -15.20 36.82
CA GLY A 328 12.03 -15.50 36.92
C GLY A 328 11.18 -14.27 36.60
N GLU A 329 10.12 -14.03 37.38
CA GLU A 329 9.19 -12.92 37.15
C GLU A 329 9.82 -11.53 37.33
N THR A 330 10.91 -11.42 38.11
CA THR A 330 11.63 -10.16 38.34
C THR A 330 12.67 -9.87 37.26
N ALA A 331 12.86 -10.76 36.28
CA ALA A 331 13.82 -10.55 35.21
C ALA A 331 13.45 -9.34 34.34
N THR A 332 14.39 -8.42 34.14
CA THR A 332 14.25 -7.20 33.34
C THR A 332 15.31 -7.13 32.24
N ILE A 333 15.03 -6.35 31.20
CA ILE A 333 15.97 -6.12 30.11
C ILE A 333 16.89 -4.96 30.52
N ARG A 334 18.20 -5.19 30.54
CA ARG A 334 19.20 -4.15 30.80
C ARG A 334 19.64 -3.48 29.50
N THR A 335 20.03 -4.27 28.51
CA THR A 335 20.40 -3.79 27.17
C THR A 335 19.94 -4.78 26.11
N ALA A 336 19.72 -4.30 24.89
CA ALA A 336 19.69 -5.17 23.71
C ALA A 336 20.48 -4.52 22.57
N SER A 337 21.35 -5.29 21.93
CA SER A 337 22.18 -4.79 20.84
C SER A 337 22.13 -5.68 19.61
N LEU A 338 22.29 -5.06 18.44
CA LEU A 338 22.39 -5.76 17.17
C LEU A 338 23.33 -5.02 16.23
N VAL A 339 23.90 -5.75 15.27
CA VAL A 339 24.73 -5.18 14.21
C VAL A 339 23.89 -4.95 12.97
N ARG A 340 23.95 -3.74 12.40
CA ARG A 340 23.46 -3.39 11.05
C ARG A 340 24.63 -2.91 10.19
N THR A 341 24.35 -2.53 8.95
CA THR A 341 25.30 -1.81 8.09
C THR A 341 24.57 -0.65 7.41
N ALA A 342 25.31 0.39 7.02
CA ALA A 342 24.78 1.49 6.22
C ALA A 342 25.72 1.80 5.04
N ARG A 343 25.22 2.56 4.06
CA ARG A 343 26.03 3.08 2.95
C ARG A 343 25.43 4.38 2.45
N LYS A 344 26.27 5.41 2.29
CA LYS A 344 25.89 6.61 1.53
C LYS A 344 25.74 6.26 0.05
N ILE A 345 24.59 6.60 -0.54
CA ILE A 345 24.28 6.32 -1.95
C ILE A 345 24.48 7.58 -2.78
N PHE A 346 23.93 8.70 -2.32
CA PHE A 346 23.93 9.97 -3.03
C PHE A 346 24.02 11.11 -2.01
N GLN A 347 24.67 12.21 -2.38
CA GLN A 347 24.66 13.46 -1.62
C GLN A 347 24.65 14.63 -2.60
N GLY A 348 23.78 15.60 -2.37
CA GLY A 348 23.67 16.79 -3.20
C GLY A 348 22.46 17.65 -2.83
N GLU A 349 22.03 18.49 -3.75
CA GLU A 349 20.82 19.30 -3.63
C GLU A 349 19.61 18.52 -4.16
N LEU A 350 18.53 18.50 -3.37
CA LEU A 350 17.24 17.95 -3.75
C LEU A 350 16.27 19.08 -4.05
N HIS A 351 15.73 19.10 -5.26
CA HIS A 351 14.74 20.09 -5.69
C HIS A 351 13.33 19.64 -5.34
N ILE A 352 12.55 20.51 -4.71
CA ILE A 352 11.18 20.22 -4.27
C ILE A 352 10.19 20.92 -5.20
N PRO A 353 9.22 20.19 -5.78
CA PRO A 353 8.31 20.77 -6.75
C PRO A 353 7.31 21.75 -6.11
N ASP A 354 7.00 22.83 -6.84
CA ASP A 354 6.18 23.96 -6.35
C ASP A 354 4.76 23.56 -5.94
N TYR A 355 4.20 22.52 -6.58
CA TYR A 355 2.85 22.07 -6.28
C TYR A 355 2.71 21.55 -4.84
N VAL A 356 3.82 21.19 -4.19
CA VAL A 356 3.83 20.66 -2.82
C VAL A 356 3.53 21.75 -1.80
N PHE A 357 3.98 22.98 -2.05
CA PHE A 357 3.74 24.14 -1.18
C PHE A 357 2.44 24.88 -1.52
N SER A 358 1.81 24.51 -2.63
CA SER A 358 0.59 25.13 -3.11
C SER A 358 -0.60 24.54 -2.33
N ARG A 359 -0.94 25.13 -1.18
CA ARG A 359 -2.28 24.92 -0.62
C ARG A 359 -3.31 25.44 -1.64
N PRO A 360 -4.49 24.81 -1.76
CA PRO A 360 -5.62 25.48 -2.42
C PRO A 360 -5.78 26.84 -1.76
N THR A 361 -5.74 27.91 -2.55
CA THR A 361 -6.02 29.26 -2.06
C THR A 361 -7.39 29.26 -1.41
N GLN A 362 -7.39 29.53 -0.11
CA GLN A 362 -8.56 29.91 0.67
C GLN A 362 -9.10 31.22 0.08
N GLY A 363 -10.02 31.10 -0.87
CA GLY A 363 -10.84 32.20 -1.37
C GLY A 363 -12.16 32.21 -0.61
N ASP A 364 -12.37 33.30 0.13
CA ASP A 364 -13.60 33.77 0.77
C ASP A 364 -14.02 33.12 2.10
N SER A 365 -13.22 33.37 3.14
CA SER A 365 -13.76 33.55 4.49
C SER A 365 -13.92 35.06 4.75
N MET A 366 -15.16 35.56 4.73
CA MET A 366 -15.47 36.90 5.22
C MET A 366 -15.22 37.00 6.73
N ASN A 367 -14.62 38.14 7.12
CA ASN A 367 -14.26 38.57 8.46
C ASN A 367 -15.31 38.27 9.53
N LEU A 368 -14.92 37.49 10.54
CA LEU A 368 -15.68 37.27 11.78
C LEU A 368 -14.91 37.83 12.98
N GLN A 369 -14.65 39.14 12.98
CA GLN A 369 -14.19 39.87 14.16
C GLN A 369 -14.79 41.27 14.19
N GLN A 370 -16.05 41.35 14.60
CA GLN A 370 -16.62 42.52 15.26
C GLN A 370 -17.95 42.09 15.87
N LEU A 371 -17.95 41.89 17.19
CA LEU A 371 -18.91 42.45 18.16
C LEU A 371 -18.81 41.65 19.47
N ILE A 372 -18.31 42.34 20.48
CA ILE A 372 -18.30 41.94 21.88
C ILE A 372 -19.75 42.03 22.42
N ALA A 373 -20.10 41.07 23.27
CA ALA A 373 -21.29 40.87 24.12
C ALA A 373 -21.79 42.15 24.86
N PRO A 374 -22.95 42.19 25.58
CA PRO A 374 -23.66 41.04 26.20
C PRO A 374 -25.21 41.14 26.33
N ALA A 375 -25.82 40.05 26.84
CA ALA A 375 -26.87 40.02 27.88
C ALA A 375 -28.06 39.06 27.61
N LEU A 376 -28.13 38.09 28.52
CA LEU A 376 -29.29 37.46 29.16
C LEU A 376 -30.73 37.66 28.63
N ALA A 377 -31.41 36.51 28.60
CA ALA A 377 -32.75 36.22 29.13
C ALA A 377 -33.94 36.03 28.15
N ALA A 378 -34.59 34.89 28.38
CA ALA A 378 -36.00 34.55 28.17
C ALA A 378 -36.50 34.25 26.75
N GLY A 379 -37.24 33.14 26.63
CA GLY A 379 -38.24 32.97 25.58
C GLY A 379 -38.39 31.57 25.01
N ILE A 380 -39.05 30.68 25.75
CA ILE A 380 -39.65 29.45 25.23
C ILE A 380 -40.64 29.80 24.11
N THR A 381 -40.55 29.17 22.93
CA THR A 381 -41.67 28.54 22.22
C THR A 381 -41.21 27.87 20.92
N ALA A 382 -41.65 26.64 20.74
CA ALA A 382 -41.37 25.79 19.60
C ALA A 382 -42.01 26.28 18.31
N LEU A 383 -41.32 26.10 17.18
CA LEU A 383 -41.93 25.88 15.88
C LEU A 383 -41.11 24.84 15.13
N THR A 384 -41.77 23.73 14.83
CA THR A 384 -41.32 22.65 13.96
C THR A 384 -41.01 23.19 12.56
N ALA A 385 -39.74 23.41 12.25
CA ALA A 385 -39.29 23.57 10.87
C ALA A 385 -39.06 22.17 10.26
N PRO A 386 -39.44 21.95 8.99
CA PRO A 386 -39.07 20.72 8.29
C PRO A 386 -37.55 20.63 8.27
N ALA A 387 -37.00 19.45 8.56
CA ALA A 387 -35.57 19.21 8.47
C ALA A 387 -35.08 19.66 7.10
N ALA A 388 -34.39 20.81 7.05
CA ALA A 388 -33.67 21.23 5.87
C ALA A 388 -32.76 20.06 5.50
N LEU A 389 -32.85 19.58 4.26
CA LEU A 389 -31.90 18.61 3.71
C LEU A 389 -30.51 19.13 4.06
N ALA A 390 -29.78 18.38 4.90
CA ALA A 390 -28.41 18.73 5.24
C ALA A 390 -27.65 18.94 3.93
N ALA A 391 -26.93 20.06 3.80
CA ALA A 391 -26.23 20.40 2.58
C ALA A 391 -25.26 19.26 2.20
N PHE A 392 -25.49 18.61 1.06
CA PHE A 392 -24.61 17.56 0.55
C PHE A 392 -23.53 18.19 -0.36
N PRO A 393 -22.25 17.79 -0.24
CA PRO A 393 -21.71 16.80 0.70
C PRO A 393 -21.22 17.44 2.02
N THR A 394 -21.38 16.72 3.14
CA THR A 394 -21.03 17.20 4.49
C THR A 394 -19.66 16.74 4.98
N LYS A 395 -19.06 15.77 4.28
CA LYS A 395 -17.76 15.18 4.61
C LYS A 395 -17.05 14.73 3.34
N THR A 396 -15.82 14.25 3.50
CA THR A 396 -15.03 13.64 2.42
C THR A 396 -15.81 12.53 1.70
N ILE A 397 -15.76 12.53 0.38
CA ILE A 397 -16.30 11.46 -0.46
C ILE A 397 -15.17 10.46 -0.73
N THR A 398 -15.47 9.16 -0.68
CA THR A 398 -14.55 8.08 -1.05
C THR A 398 -15.05 7.41 -2.33
N ILE A 399 -14.23 7.37 -3.38
CA ILE A 399 -14.47 6.52 -4.55
C ILE A 399 -13.66 5.24 -4.39
N VAL A 400 -14.36 4.13 -4.19
CA VAL A 400 -13.78 2.81 -4.09
C VAL A 400 -13.52 2.26 -5.48
N VAL A 401 -12.28 1.86 -5.75
CA VAL A 401 -11.86 1.30 -7.03
C VAL A 401 -11.63 -0.21 -6.86
N PRO A 402 -12.28 -1.07 -7.66
CA PRO A 402 -12.27 -2.53 -7.50
C PRO A 402 -10.98 -3.23 -7.96
N THR A 403 -9.89 -2.49 -8.17
CA THR A 403 -8.61 -3.00 -8.66
C THR A 403 -7.45 -2.44 -7.85
N ALA A 404 -6.28 -3.06 -7.97
CA ALA A 404 -5.05 -2.52 -7.39
C ALA A 404 -4.75 -1.11 -7.91
N ALA A 405 -4.06 -0.31 -7.10
CA ALA A 405 -3.60 1.02 -7.49
C ALA A 405 -2.62 0.96 -8.66
N GLY A 406 -2.55 2.04 -9.45
CA GLY A 406 -1.66 2.15 -10.62
C GLY A 406 -2.19 1.50 -11.90
N GLY A 407 -3.37 0.87 -11.88
CA GLY A 407 -4.05 0.34 -13.06
C GLY A 407 -4.96 1.37 -13.75
N GLY A 408 -5.49 1.02 -14.93
CA GLY A 408 -6.33 1.92 -15.73
C GLY A 408 -7.56 2.48 -14.98
N ASN A 409 -8.26 1.64 -14.22
CA ASN A 409 -9.41 2.06 -13.40
C ASN A 409 -9.00 3.09 -12.33
N ASP A 410 -7.84 2.92 -11.70
CA ASP A 410 -7.33 3.86 -10.69
C ASP A 410 -7.01 5.22 -11.31
N ALA A 411 -6.32 5.23 -12.45
CA ALA A 411 -6.03 6.46 -13.19
C ALA A 411 -7.31 7.18 -13.64
N MET A 412 -8.33 6.44 -14.07
CA MET A 412 -9.63 6.99 -14.44
C MET A 412 -10.34 7.62 -13.22
N ALA A 413 -10.43 6.90 -12.10
CA ALA A 413 -11.03 7.41 -10.87
C ALA A 413 -10.33 8.68 -10.37
N ARG A 414 -8.99 8.70 -10.38
CA ARG A 414 -8.19 9.86 -9.98
C ARG A 414 -8.44 11.07 -10.90
N THR A 415 -8.51 10.85 -12.21
CA THR A 415 -8.78 11.92 -13.18
C THR A 415 -10.16 12.56 -12.94
N ILE A 416 -11.18 11.75 -12.64
CA ILE A 416 -12.51 12.27 -12.29
C ILE A 416 -12.46 13.01 -10.95
N ALA A 417 -11.86 12.40 -9.92
CA ALA A 417 -11.81 12.95 -8.56
C ALA A 417 -11.13 14.33 -8.50
N GLN A 418 -10.09 14.55 -9.31
CA GLN A 418 -9.36 15.82 -9.38
C GLN A 418 -10.26 17.02 -9.72
N LYS A 419 -11.28 16.84 -10.57
CA LYS A 419 -12.21 17.91 -10.93
C LYS A 419 -13.52 17.83 -10.13
N LEU A 420 -13.97 16.62 -9.80
CA LEU A 420 -15.22 16.41 -9.10
C LEU A 420 -15.18 16.92 -7.65
N GLY A 421 -14.05 16.78 -6.95
CA GLY A 421 -13.91 17.25 -5.57
C GLY A 421 -14.08 18.77 -5.42
N PRO A 422 -13.29 19.60 -6.13
CA PRO A 422 -13.47 21.05 -6.13
C PRO A 422 -14.89 21.48 -6.54
N LEU A 423 -15.49 20.79 -7.52
CA LEU A 423 -16.85 21.10 -7.98
C LEU A 423 -17.92 20.82 -6.90
N LEU A 424 -17.71 19.81 -6.06
CA LEU A 424 -18.59 19.47 -4.95
C LEU A 424 -18.19 20.17 -3.63
N GLY A 425 -17.12 20.96 -3.63
CA GLY A 425 -16.60 21.63 -2.42
C GLY A 425 -16.07 20.68 -1.35
N GLN A 426 -15.72 19.44 -1.71
CA GLN A 426 -15.24 18.42 -0.76
C GLN A 426 -14.06 17.63 -1.32
N THR A 427 -13.25 17.10 -0.42
CA THR A 427 -12.15 16.20 -0.83
C THR A 427 -12.73 14.87 -1.31
N ILE A 428 -12.14 14.32 -2.37
CA ILE A 428 -12.43 12.96 -2.85
C ILE A 428 -11.19 12.07 -2.66
N ILE A 429 -11.34 11.00 -1.89
CA ILE A 429 -10.30 9.99 -1.67
C ILE A 429 -10.54 8.80 -2.60
N ILE A 430 -9.48 8.26 -3.18
CA ILE A 430 -9.53 6.99 -3.93
C ILE A 430 -9.09 5.84 -3.01
N ASP A 431 -9.98 4.87 -2.79
CA ASP A 431 -9.71 3.66 -1.99
C ASP A 431 -9.64 2.44 -2.92
N ASN A 432 -8.43 1.95 -3.21
CA ASN A 432 -8.21 0.79 -4.07
C ASN A 432 -8.39 -0.52 -3.29
N ARG A 433 -9.47 -1.25 -3.57
CA ARG A 433 -9.78 -2.55 -2.95
C ARG A 433 -9.75 -3.65 -4.01
N ALA A 434 -8.54 -4.19 -4.22
CA ALA A 434 -8.32 -5.28 -5.15
C ALA A 434 -8.76 -6.64 -4.59
N GLY A 435 -9.07 -7.57 -5.49
CA GLY A 435 -9.31 -8.97 -5.16
C GLY A 435 -10.72 -9.44 -5.55
N ALA A 436 -10.86 -10.76 -5.70
CA ALA A 436 -12.09 -11.43 -6.15
C ALA A 436 -12.75 -10.75 -7.37
N ASN A 437 -11.94 -10.26 -8.31
CA ASN A 437 -12.42 -9.62 -9.55
C ASN A 437 -13.36 -8.44 -9.30
N GLY A 438 -13.11 -7.70 -8.22
CA GLY A 438 -13.86 -6.52 -7.81
C GLY A 438 -14.98 -6.80 -6.80
N SER A 439 -15.28 -8.07 -6.48
CA SER A 439 -16.37 -8.39 -5.56
C SER A 439 -16.15 -7.88 -4.14
N ILE A 440 -14.90 -7.78 -3.68
CA ILE A 440 -14.57 -7.23 -2.36
C ILE A 440 -14.97 -5.75 -2.27
N ALA A 441 -14.64 -4.97 -3.30
CA ALA A 441 -15.01 -3.56 -3.38
C ALA A 441 -16.53 -3.39 -3.51
N SER A 442 -17.17 -4.19 -4.37
CA SER A 442 -18.62 -4.15 -4.56
C SER A 442 -19.38 -4.51 -3.29
N GLU A 443 -18.99 -5.56 -2.56
CA GLU A 443 -19.61 -5.92 -1.27
C GLU A 443 -19.43 -4.82 -0.23
N PHE A 444 -18.26 -4.16 -0.19
CA PHE A 444 -18.01 -3.05 0.72
C PHE A 444 -18.92 -1.85 0.43
N VAL A 445 -19.02 -1.43 -0.84
CA VAL A 445 -19.87 -0.28 -1.21
C VAL A 445 -21.35 -0.61 -1.07
N ALA A 446 -21.79 -1.81 -1.47
CA ALA A 446 -23.17 -2.25 -1.30
C ALA A 446 -23.67 -2.16 0.15
N ARG A 447 -22.76 -2.31 1.13
CA ARG A 447 -23.06 -2.22 2.57
C ARG A 447 -22.80 -0.86 3.19
N ALA A 448 -22.25 0.09 2.45
CA ALA A 448 -21.94 1.41 2.98
C ALA A 448 -23.24 2.19 3.26
N THR A 449 -23.14 3.20 4.14
CA THR A 449 -24.25 4.10 4.41
C THR A 449 -24.71 4.76 3.10
N PRO A 450 -26.00 4.72 2.75
CA PRO A 450 -26.52 5.25 1.50
C PRO A 450 -26.68 6.78 1.57
N ASP A 451 -25.61 7.50 1.88
CA ASP A 451 -25.58 8.95 2.06
C ASP A 451 -24.82 9.69 0.95
N GLY A 452 -24.33 8.97 -0.06
CA GLY A 452 -23.57 9.51 -1.20
C GLY A 452 -22.09 9.80 -0.95
N HIS A 453 -21.56 9.53 0.25
CA HIS A 453 -20.13 9.76 0.55
C HIS A 453 -19.23 8.56 0.30
N THR A 454 -19.79 7.38 0.04
CA THR A 454 -19.04 6.22 -0.47
C THR A 454 -19.58 5.90 -1.85
N LEU A 455 -18.74 6.00 -2.86
CA LEU A 455 -19.05 5.73 -4.26
C LEU A 455 -18.16 4.58 -4.75
N MET A 456 -18.53 3.96 -5.87
CA MET A 456 -17.72 2.95 -6.55
C MET A 456 -17.44 3.37 -7.98
N LEU A 457 -16.18 3.23 -8.43
CA LEU A 457 -15.91 3.11 -9.85
C LEU A 457 -16.24 1.68 -10.30
N GLY A 458 -17.48 1.48 -10.72
CA GLY A 458 -17.93 0.23 -11.32
C GLY A 458 -17.53 0.12 -12.79
N TYR A 459 -17.49 -1.11 -13.28
CA TYR A 459 -17.20 -1.38 -14.68
C TYR A 459 -17.84 -2.69 -15.13
N ILE A 460 -17.67 -3.02 -16.40
CA ILE A 460 -18.25 -4.22 -17.02
C ILE A 460 -18.04 -5.53 -16.24
N ALA A 461 -16.90 -5.69 -15.56
CA ALA A 461 -16.66 -6.91 -14.80
C ALA A 461 -17.49 -6.97 -13.51
N THR A 462 -17.53 -5.89 -12.71
CA THR A 462 -18.24 -5.88 -11.42
C THR A 462 -19.76 -5.97 -11.57
N HIS A 463 -20.30 -5.46 -12.68
CA HIS A 463 -21.75 -5.33 -12.85
C HIS A 463 -22.33 -6.22 -13.96
N GLY A 464 -21.50 -6.82 -14.81
CA GLY A 464 -21.93 -7.69 -15.90
C GLY A 464 -21.30 -9.08 -15.85
N MET A 465 -19.99 -9.16 -16.06
CA MET A 465 -19.31 -10.45 -16.30
C MET A 465 -19.13 -11.32 -15.06
N ASN A 466 -18.62 -10.76 -13.97
CA ASN A 466 -18.36 -11.53 -12.75
C ASN A 466 -19.67 -12.06 -12.12
N PRO A 467 -20.75 -11.26 -11.99
CA PRO A 467 -22.05 -11.77 -11.55
C PRO A 467 -22.71 -12.76 -12.53
N ALA A 468 -22.34 -12.73 -13.82
CA ALA A 468 -22.80 -13.72 -14.79
C ALA A 468 -22.05 -15.05 -14.69
N LEU A 469 -20.77 -15.01 -14.28
CA LEU A 469 -19.90 -16.19 -14.19
C LEU A 469 -20.08 -16.96 -12.88
N GLN A 470 -20.35 -16.26 -11.78
CA GLN A 470 -20.43 -16.87 -10.45
C GLN A 470 -21.43 -16.16 -9.53
N LYS A 471 -21.81 -16.85 -8.45
CA LYS A 471 -22.67 -16.28 -7.41
C LYS A 471 -21.85 -15.36 -6.51
N LEU A 472 -22.31 -14.12 -6.34
CA LEU A 472 -21.63 -13.09 -5.54
C LEU A 472 -22.42 -12.73 -4.28
N LYS A 473 -21.77 -12.03 -3.35
CA LYS A 473 -22.36 -11.52 -2.10
C LYS A 473 -23.02 -10.14 -2.24
N TYR A 474 -23.23 -9.69 -3.48
CA TYR A 474 -23.95 -8.48 -3.83
C TYR A 474 -24.78 -8.74 -5.09
N ASP A 475 -25.86 -8.00 -5.25
CA ASP A 475 -26.63 -7.91 -6.47
C ASP A 475 -26.16 -6.69 -7.29
N PRO A 476 -25.65 -6.88 -8.53
CA PRO A 476 -25.10 -5.78 -9.34
C PRO A 476 -26.16 -4.75 -9.79
N VAL A 477 -27.45 -5.03 -9.62
CA VAL A 477 -28.54 -4.13 -10.00
C VAL A 477 -29.20 -3.53 -8.77
N ASN A 478 -29.52 -4.36 -7.78
CA ASN A 478 -30.37 -3.97 -6.66
C ASN A 478 -29.61 -3.35 -5.48
N ASP A 479 -28.31 -3.63 -5.35
CA ASP A 479 -27.49 -3.11 -4.23
C ASP A 479 -26.77 -1.79 -4.58
N PHE A 480 -26.97 -1.26 -5.79
CA PHE A 480 -26.33 -0.05 -6.27
C PHE A 480 -27.32 0.95 -6.85
N GLU A 481 -27.07 2.23 -6.59
CA GLU A 481 -27.74 3.34 -7.23
C GLU A 481 -26.81 3.92 -8.32
N PRO A 482 -27.19 3.87 -9.61
CA PRO A 482 -26.37 4.40 -10.69
C PRO A 482 -26.20 5.93 -10.57
N ILE A 483 -24.97 6.42 -10.66
CA ILE A 483 -24.71 7.86 -10.73
C ILE A 483 -24.54 8.30 -12.18
N GLY A 484 -23.69 7.65 -12.96
CA GLY A 484 -23.51 7.99 -14.36
C GLY A 484 -22.40 7.21 -15.04
N LEU A 485 -22.54 7.03 -16.35
CA LEU A 485 -21.51 6.45 -17.20
C LEU A 485 -20.33 7.42 -17.28
N VAL A 486 -19.12 6.87 -17.28
CA VAL A 486 -17.87 7.61 -17.45
C VAL A 486 -17.39 7.51 -18.90
N GLY A 487 -17.43 6.31 -19.47
CA GLY A 487 -16.92 6.09 -20.81
C GLY A 487 -16.69 4.62 -21.14
N TYR A 488 -16.11 4.42 -22.33
CA TYR A 488 -15.79 3.11 -22.89
C TYR A 488 -14.29 3.01 -23.20
N SER A 489 -13.72 1.82 -23.09
CA SER A 489 -12.41 1.53 -23.64
C SER A 489 -12.47 0.21 -24.44
N PRO A 490 -12.03 0.24 -25.71
CA PRO A 490 -11.93 -0.97 -26.54
C PRO A 490 -11.00 -2.00 -25.89
N THR A 491 -11.31 -3.29 -26.01
CA THR A 491 -10.35 -4.35 -25.64
C THR A 491 -9.42 -4.63 -26.82
N LEU A 492 -8.14 -4.76 -26.55
CA LEU A 492 -7.13 -5.14 -27.54
C LEU A 492 -6.66 -6.57 -27.28
N MET A 493 -6.25 -7.28 -28.33
CA MET A 493 -5.32 -8.38 -28.24
C MET A 493 -3.91 -7.82 -28.38
N VAL A 494 -3.08 -7.95 -27.34
CA VAL A 494 -1.69 -7.50 -27.36
C VAL A 494 -0.74 -8.66 -27.14
N ALA A 495 0.46 -8.50 -27.66
CA ALA A 495 1.54 -9.45 -27.58
C ALA A 495 2.81 -8.80 -27.03
N ASN A 496 3.62 -9.57 -26.30
CA ASN A 496 4.98 -9.18 -25.97
C ASN A 496 5.75 -8.84 -27.27
N ALA A 497 6.50 -7.74 -27.30
CA ALA A 497 7.18 -7.30 -28.52
C ALA A 497 8.21 -8.32 -29.08
N ALA A 498 8.78 -9.18 -28.24
CA ALA A 498 9.74 -10.21 -28.62
C ALA A 498 9.09 -11.55 -28.98
N VAL A 499 7.76 -11.71 -28.83
CA VAL A 499 7.11 -12.96 -29.25
C VAL A 499 7.11 -13.01 -30.78
N GLY A 500 7.61 -14.11 -31.34
CA GLY A 500 7.74 -14.32 -32.80
C GLY A 500 6.41 -14.53 -33.54
N VAL A 501 5.37 -13.77 -33.20
CA VAL A 501 4.04 -13.80 -33.80
C VAL A 501 3.82 -12.53 -34.62
N LYS A 502 3.52 -12.73 -35.89
CA LYS A 502 3.37 -11.63 -36.85
C LYS A 502 1.99 -10.98 -36.75
N ASP A 503 0.93 -11.78 -36.71
CA ASP A 503 -0.45 -11.35 -36.68
C ASP A 503 -1.34 -12.44 -36.04
N VAL A 504 -2.65 -12.20 -35.98
CA VAL A 504 -3.60 -13.16 -35.39
C VAL A 504 -3.68 -14.47 -36.18
N LYS A 505 -3.53 -14.46 -37.51
CA LYS A 505 -3.59 -15.69 -38.32
C LYS A 505 -2.38 -16.57 -38.05
N ASP A 506 -1.20 -15.95 -37.96
CA ASP A 506 0.04 -16.62 -37.55
C ASP A 506 -0.08 -17.20 -36.13
N LEU A 507 -0.63 -16.44 -35.18
CA LEU A 507 -0.89 -16.96 -33.84
C LEU A 507 -1.78 -18.19 -33.84
N VAL A 508 -2.92 -18.13 -34.56
CA VAL A 508 -3.86 -19.25 -34.64
C VAL A 508 -3.19 -20.48 -35.26
N ALA A 509 -2.39 -20.31 -36.32
CA ALA A 509 -1.62 -21.39 -36.91
C ALA A 509 -0.62 -21.99 -35.92
N GLN A 510 0.11 -21.16 -35.17
CA GLN A 510 1.09 -21.61 -34.18
C GLN A 510 0.43 -22.33 -32.99
N LEU A 511 -0.72 -21.86 -32.50
CA LEU A 511 -1.46 -22.52 -31.42
C LEU A 511 -2.10 -23.84 -31.88
N LYS A 512 -2.59 -23.93 -33.13
CA LYS A 512 -3.09 -25.20 -33.69
C LYS A 512 -1.98 -26.24 -33.83
N ALA A 513 -0.76 -25.80 -34.19
CA ALA A 513 0.39 -26.68 -34.29
C ALA A 513 0.93 -27.10 -32.91
N LYS A 514 0.93 -26.19 -31.92
CA LYS A 514 1.44 -26.40 -30.57
C LYS A 514 0.54 -25.70 -29.52
N PRO A 515 -0.49 -26.40 -29.00
CA PRO A 515 -1.50 -25.81 -28.11
C PRO A 515 -0.95 -25.22 -26.80
N ASP A 516 0.13 -25.79 -26.26
CA ASP A 516 0.69 -25.38 -24.96
C ASP A 516 1.83 -24.36 -25.08
N ARG A 517 2.05 -23.81 -26.28
CA ARG A 517 3.22 -22.96 -26.56
C ARG A 517 3.16 -21.59 -25.90
N TYR A 518 1.95 -21.04 -25.75
CA TYR A 518 1.75 -19.67 -25.30
C TYR A 518 0.78 -19.59 -24.16
N THR A 519 1.03 -18.61 -23.30
CA THR A 519 0.13 -18.25 -22.21
C THR A 519 -0.39 -16.84 -22.39
N TYR A 520 -1.57 -16.56 -21.83
CA TYR A 520 -2.11 -15.20 -21.73
C TYR A 520 -2.30 -14.78 -20.28
N ALA A 521 -2.04 -13.51 -20.02
CA ALA A 521 -2.39 -12.90 -18.73
C ALA A 521 -3.85 -12.41 -18.75
N SER A 522 -4.53 -12.58 -17.62
CA SER A 522 -5.82 -11.93 -17.36
C SER A 522 -5.75 -11.08 -16.09
N ALA A 523 -6.62 -10.08 -15.99
CA ALA A 523 -6.77 -9.30 -14.76
C ALA A 523 -7.56 -10.04 -13.66
N GLY A 524 -7.74 -11.36 -13.82
CA GLY A 524 -8.50 -12.25 -12.95
C GLY A 524 -9.70 -12.91 -13.67
N ASN A 525 -10.14 -14.07 -13.16
CA ASN A 525 -11.25 -14.83 -13.75
C ASN A 525 -12.57 -14.05 -13.62
N GLY A 526 -13.32 -13.90 -14.70
CA GLY A 526 -14.54 -13.06 -14.68
C GLY A 526 -14.33 -11.60 -15.06
N THR A 527 -13.14 -11.23 -15.54
CA THR A 527 -12.84 -9.90 -16.08
C THR A 527 -12.91 -9.88 -17.62
N ALA A 528 -12.94 -8.68 -18.20
CA ALA A 528 -12.95 -8.52 -19.66
C ALA A 528 -11.76 -9.19 -20.37
N PRO A 529 -10.50 -9.11 -19.87
CA PRO A 529 -9.40 -9.86 -20.46
C PRO A 529 -9.61 -11.38 -20.46
N HIS A 530 -10.21 -11.93 -19.40
CA HIS A 530 -10.53 -13.36 -19.32
C HIS A 530 -11.59 -13.74 -20.36
N PHE A 531 -12.71 -13.01 -20.41
CA PHE A 531 -13.79 -13.28 -21.36
C PHE A 531 -13.34 -13.13 -22.82
N ALA A 532 -12.54 -12.11 -23.13
CA ALA A 532 -12.00 -11.90 -24.47
C ALA A 532 -11.09 -13.07 -24.91
N ALA A 533 -10.23 -13.55 -24.01
CA ALA A 533 -9.37 -14.70 -24.28
C ALA A 533 -10.16 -16.00 -24.47
N GLU A 534 -11.16 -16.27 -23.63
CA GLU A 534 -11.99 -17.47 -23.76
C GLU A 534 -12.84 -17.45 -25.03
N LEU A 535 -13.42 -16.30 -25.37
CA LEU A 535 -14.13 -16.13 -26.64
C LEU A 535 -13.18 -16.29 -27.84
N PHE A 536 -11.95 -15.79 -27.75
CA PHE A 536 -10.94 -16.00 -28.79
C PHE A 536 -10.61 -17.49 -28.94
N LYS A 537 -10.31 -18.19 -27.84
CA LYS A 537 -10.02 -19.64 -27.82
C LYS A 537 -11.14 -20.42 -28.50
N LEU A 538 -12.38 -20.15 -28.08
CA LEU A 538 -13.57 -20.80 -28.60
C LEU A 538 -13.76 -20.56 -30.10
N ASN A 539 -13.75 -19.30 -30.54
CA ASN A 539 -14.07 -18.95 -31.93
C ASN A 539 -12.91 -19.23 -32.90
N ALA A 540 -11.65 -19.19 -32.43
CA ALA A 540 -10.50 -19.57 -33.25
C ALA A 540 -10.24 -21.08 -33.27
N GLY A 541 -10.88 -21.84 -32.36
CA GLY A 541 -10.67 -23.28 -32.19
C GLY A 541 -9.26 -23.59 -31.74
N VAL A 542 -8.78 -22.88 -30.71
CA VAL A 542 -7.42 -23.02 -30.16
C VAL A 542 -7.45 -23.17 -28.65
N VAL A 543 -6.38 -23.73 -28.09
CA VAL A 543 -6.13 -23.77 -26.65
C VAL A 543 -5.00 -22.79 -26.34
N MET A 544 -5.10 -22.13 -25.20
CA MET A 544 -4.07 -21.23 -24.68
C MET A 544 -4.22 -21.17 -23.16
N LEU A 545 -3.13 -21.31 -22.42
CA LEU A 545 -3.17 -21.34 -20.95
C LEU A 545 -3.35 -19.93 -20.38
N GLY A 546 -4.34 -19.77 -19.50
CA GLY A 546 -4.60 -18.52 -18.80
C GLY A 546 -3.85 -18.42 -17.48
N VAL A 547 -3.23 -17.26 -17.23
CA VAL A 547 -2.59 -16.93 -15.97
C VAL A 547 -3.35 -15.76 -15.34
N PRO A 548 -4.14 -15.99 -14.28
CA PRO A 548 -4.92 -14.94 -13.63
C PRO A 548 -4.06 -14.12 -12.66
N TYR A 549 -4.20 -12.80 -12.73
CA TYR A 549 -3.56 -11.86 -11.81
C TYR A 549 -4.59 -11.09 -10.99
N LYS A 550 -4.15 -10.47 -9.88
CA LYS A 550 -4.98 -9.60 -9.03
C LYS A 550 -5.17 -8.19 -9.62
N GLY A 551 -5.48 -8.10 -10.92
CA GLY A 551 -5.69 -6.84 -11.65
C GLY A 551 -4.80 -6.68 -12.88
N ALA A 552 -5.07 -5.62 -13.66
CA ALA A 552 -4.41 -5.41 -14.95
C ALA A 552 -2.93 -4.99 -14.86
N ALA A 553 -2.53 -4.26 -13.81
CA ALA A 553 -1.16 -3.77 -13.63
C ALA A 553 -0.10 -4.90 -13.49
N PRO A 554 -0.28 -5.90 -12.62
CA PRO A 554 0.64 -7.04 -12.59
C PRO A 554 0.56 -7.89 -13.87
N ALA A 555 -0.62 -8.08 -14.45
CA ALA A 555 -0.80 -8.83 -15.70
C ALA A 555 -0.04 -8.21 -16.89
N ILE A 556 -0.12 -6.89 -17.05
CA ILE A 556 0.56 -6.21 -18.15
C ILE A 556 2.08 -6.19 -17.93
N SER A 557 2.53 -6.07 -16.69
CA SER A 557 3.96 -6.11 -16.34
C SER A 557 4.58 -7.45 -16.73
N ASP A 558 3.92 -8.55 -16.40
CA ASP A 558 4.38 -9.90 -16.77
C ASP A 558 4.31 -10.14 -18.27
N THR A 559 3.30 -9.59 -18.96
CA THR A 559 3.21 -9.65 -20.42
C THR A 559 4.36 -8.88 -21.09
N ILE A 560 4.71 -7.70 -20.56
CA ILE A 560 5.87 -6.91 -21.02
C ILE A 560 7.19 -7.65 -20.71
N GLY A 561 7.28 -8.29 -19.55
CA GLY A 561 8.43 -9.10 -19.14
C GLY A 561 8.55 -10.42 -19.90
N GLY A 562 7.52 -10.83 -20.65
CA GLY A 562 7.50 -12.05 -21.44
C GLY A 562 7.17 -13.33 -20.65
N GLN A 563 6.80 -13.20 -19.37
CA GLN A 563 6.34 -14.33 -18.55
C GLN A 563 5.04 -14.91 -19.10
N THR A 564 4.14 -14.03 -19.52
CA THR A 564 3.05 -14.34 -20.45
C THR A 564 3.33 -13.69 -21.80
N GLN A 565 2.84 -14.28 -22.88
CA GLN A 565 3.10 -13.76 -24.23
C GLN A 565 1.97 -12.89 -24.75
N PHE A 566 0.74 -13.11 -24.28
CA PHE A 566 -0.45 -12.41 -24.73
C PHE A 566 -1.25 -11.82 -23.57
N MET A 567 -2.05 -10.80 -23.86
CA MET A 567 -3.05 -10.27 -22.94
C MET A 567 -4.20 -9.68 -23.75
N PHE A 568 -5.38 -9.60 -23.14
CA PHE A 568 -6.53 -8.88 -23.70
C PHE A 568 -6.90 -7.61 -22.89
N PRO A 569 -6.01 -6.62 -22.75
CA PRO A 569 -6.25 -5.43 -21.91
C PRO A 569 -7.23 -4.44 -22.57
N SER A 570 -7.73 -3.49 -21.79
CA SER A 570 -8.32 -2.28 -22.38
C SER A 570 -7.25 -1.47 -23.11
N LEU A 571 -7.65 -0.75 -24.16
CA LEU A 571 -6.80 0.19 -24.87
C LEU A 571 -6.23 1.22 -23.88
N PHE A 572 -7.05 1.71 -22.96
CA PHE A 572 -6.62 2.60 -21.87
C PHE A 572 -5.41 2.08 -21.09
N THR A 573 -5.38 0.78 -20.81
CA THR A 573 -4.29 0.16 -20.05
C THR A 573 -3.06 -0.09 -20.92
N ALA A 574 -3.25 -0.48 -22.19
CA ALA A 574 -2.16 -0.92 -23.05
C ALA A 574 -1.52 0.18 -23.89
N TYR A 575 -2.23 1.26 -24.18
CA TYR A 575 -1.81 2.28 -25.14
C TYR A 575 -0.43 2.89 -24.85
N PRO A 576 -0.05 3.24 -23.59
CA PRO A 576 1.28 3.73 -23.29
C PRO A 576 2.40 2.74 -23.67
N PHE A 577 2.14 1.44 -23.48
CA PHE A 577 3.09 0.36 -23.75
C PHE A 577 3.14 -0.04 -25.22
N ILE A 578 2.08 0.24 -25.97
CA ILE A 578 2.07 0.10 -27.42
C ILE A 578 2.88 1.25 -28.04
N LYS A 579 2.65 2.49 -27.58
CA LYS A 579 3.38 3.68 -28.06
C LYS A 579 4.89 3.60 -27.84
N ASN A 580 5.33 3.01 -26.73
CA ASN A 580 6.76 2.87 -26.41
C ASN A 580 7.39 1.56 -26.94
N GLY A 581 6.65 0.78 -27.74
CA GLY A 581 7.14 -0.43 -28.40
C GLY A 581 7.36 -1.63 -27.46
N LYS A 582 6.88 -1.60 -26.22
CA LYS A 582 6.98 -2.73 -25.28
C LYS A 582 5.95 -3.82 -25.56
N LEU A 583 4.80 -3.44 -26.10
CA LEU A 583 3.74 -4.34 -26.54
C LEU A 583 3.38 -4.08 -28.00
N LYS A 584 2.99 -5.14 -28.70
CA LYS A 584 2.45 -5.08 -30.05
C LYS A 584 0.93 -5.30 -30.01
N ALA A 585 0.16 -4.37 -30.56
CA ALA A 585 -1.27 -4.57 -30.76
C ALA A 585 -1.48 -5.48 -31.99
N LEU A 586 -2.19 -6.61 -31.81
CA LEU A 586 -2.48 -7.55 -32.88
C LEU A 586 -3.87 -7.35 -33.48
N ALA A 587 -4.88 -7.11 -32.63
CA ALA A 587 -6.24 -6.87 -33.07
C ALA A 587 -7.08 -6.16 -32.01
N VAL A 588 -8.19 -5.55 -32.42
CA VAL A 588 -9.25 -5.05 -31.54
C VAL A 588 -10.30 -6.14 -31.32
N ALA A 589 -10.63 -6.44 -30.07
CA ALA A 589 -11.71 -7.34 -29.66
C ALA A 589 -13.04 -6.58 -29.54
N GLY A 590 -13.50 -6.04 -30.67
CA GLY A 590 -14.69 -5.22 -30.77
C GLY A 590 -15.14 -5.04 -32.22
N PRO A 591 -16.27 -4.36 -32.44
CA PRO A 591 -16.94 -4.35 -33.74
C PRO A 591 -16.25 -3.47 -34.81
N LYS A 592 -15.36 -2.56 -34.40
CA LYS A 592 -14.70 -1.60 -35.28
C LYS A 592 -13.26 -1.33 -34.84
N ARG A 593 -12.43 -0.87 -35.77
CA ARG A 593 -11.08 -0.36 -35.49
C ARG A 593 -11.16 0.91 -34.63
N VAL A 594 -10.04 1.24 -33.99
CA VAL A 594 -9.90 2.42 -33.14
C VAL A 594 -9.09 3.48 -33.87
N ALA A 595 -9.51 4.75 -33.79
CA ALA A 595 -8.88 5.84 -34.54
C ALA A 595 -7.40 6.07 -34.17
N SER A 596 -7.03 5.78 -32.91
CA SER A 596 -5.67 5.89 -32.40
C SER A 596 -4.72 4.78 -32.88
N LEU A 597 -5.26 3.68 -33.44
CA LEU A 597 -4.50 2.56 -34.00
C LEU A 597 -5.14 2.09 -35.33
N PRO A 598 -5.13 2.93 -36.39
CA PRO A 598 -5.89 2.67 -37.61
C PRO A 598 -5.43 1.41 -38.36
N ASP A 599 -4.16 1.03 -38.19
CA ASP A 599 -3.55 -0.14 -38.83
C ASP A 599 -3.84 -1.45 -38.10
N VAL A 600 -4.37 -1.38 -36.87
CA VAL A 600 -4.71 -2.58 -36.08
C VAL A 600 -6.09 -3.06 -36.50
N PRO A 601 -6.23 -4.27 -37.08
CA PRO A 601 -7.52 -4.80 -37.52
C PRO A 601 -8.39 -5.18 -36.33
N THR A 602 -9.68 -5.43 -36.57
CA THR A 602 -10.51 -6.16 -35.59
C THR A 602 -10.20 -7.65 -35.62
N LEU A 603 -10.55 -8.40 -34.57
CA LEU A 603 -10.45 -9.86 -34.58
C LEU A 603 -11.29 -10.47 -35.71
N LYS A 604 -12.45 -9.88 -36.00
CA LYS A 604 -13.32 -10.29 -37.11
C LYS A 604 -12.63 -10.11 -38.46
N GLU A 605 -12.03 -8.94 -38.71
CA GLU A 605 -11.22 -8.70 -39.93
C GLU A 605 -10.02 -9.64 -40.02
N ALA A 606 -9.47 -10.05 -38.88
CA ALA A 606 -8.37 -11.00 -38.81
C ALA A 606 -8.80 -12.47 -38.96
N GLY A 607 -10.10 -12.76 -39.09
CA GLY A 607 -10.66 -14.09 -39.34
C GLY A 607 -11.18 -14.83 -38.10
N VAL A 608 -11.33 -14.15 -36.96
CA VAL A 608 -11.92 -14.69 -35.72
C VAL A 608 -13.17 -13.88 -35.39
N ASP A 609 -14.34 -14.37 -35.83
CA ASP A 609 -15.63 -13.73 -35.53
C ASP A 609 -16.08 -14.03 -34.09
N GLY A 610 -17.02 -13.25 -33.56
CA GLY A 610 -17.66 -13.54 -32.26
C GLY A 610 -16.90 -13.11 -31.01
N VAL A 611 -15.83 -12.33 -31.13
CA VAL A 611 -15.09 -11.75 -30.00
C VAL A 611 -15.33 -10.24 -29.91
N ASP A 612 -16.38 -9.86 -29.17
CA ASP A 612 -16.73 -8.45 -28.90
C ASP A 612 -16.79 -8.18 -27.40
N VAL A 613 -15.76 -7.51 -26.90
CA VAL A 613 -15.62 -7.14 -25.50
C VAL A 613 -15.24 -5.67 -25.39
N THR A 614 -16.21 -4.78 -25.55
CA THR A 614 -16.01 -3.35 -25.24
C THR A 614 -16.20 -3.12 -23.74
N GLN A 615 -15.23 -2.49 -23.08
CA GLN A 615 -15.29 -2.25 -21.63
C GLN A 615 -15.95 -0.90 -21.36
N TRP A 616 -16.88 -0.86 -20.41
CA TRP A 616 -17.50 0.38 -19.93
C TRP A 616 -17.19 0.61 -18.46
N TYR A 617 -17.17 1.88 -18.06
CA TYR A 617 -16.85 2.34 -16.71
C TYR A 617 -17.90 3.35 -16.25
N ALA A 618 -18.28 3.31 -14.97
CA ALA A 618 -19.34 4.13 -14.42
C ALA A 618 -19.18 4.35 -12.91
N ILE A 619 -19.86 5.38 -12.39
CA ILE A 619 -19.92 5.65 -10.95
C ILE A 619 -21.25 5.15 -10.38
N PHE A 620 -21.18 4.49 -9.22
CA PHE A 620 -22.32 3.99 -8.47
C PHE A 620 -22.24 4.44 -7.01
N ALA A 621 -23.39 4.61 -6.37
CA ALA A 621 -23.54 4.75 -4.93
C ALA A 621 -24.22 3.50 -4.34
N PRO A 622 -24.26 3.31 -3.01
CA PRO A 622 -25.04 2.25 -2.39
C PRO A 622 -26.52 2.41 -2.73
N ALA A 623 -27.24 1.29 -2.84
CA ALA A 623 -28.69 1.33 -2.99
C ALA A 623 -29.37 2.19 -1.92
N LYS A 624 -30.49 2.80 -2.28
CA LYS A 624 -31.27 3.71 -1.41
C LYS A 624 -30.61 5.06 -1.12
N THR A 625 -29.51 5.41 -1.81
CA THR A 625 -28.96 6.77 -1.74
C THR A 625 -30.04 7.78 -2.18
N PRO A 626 -30.31 8.86 -1.41
CA PRO A 626 -31.39 9.79 -1.73
C PRO A 626 -31.30 10.35 -3.14
N LYS A 627 -32.44 10.41 -3.84
CA LYS A 627 -32.50 10.89 -5.24
C LYS A 627 -31.85 12.26 -5.42
N ALA A 628 -32.07 13.21 -4.51
CA ALA A 628 -31.47 14.53 -4.59
C ALA A 628 -29.91 14.49 -4.60
N VAL A 629 -29.32 13.57 -3.82
CA VAL A 629 -27.87 13.36 -3.77
C VAL A 629 -27.38 12.72 -5.08
N VAL A 630 -28.10 11.73 -5.60
CA VAL A 630 -27.80 11.10 -6.90
C VAL A 630 -27.85 12.11 -8.04
N ASP A 631 -28.90 12.94 -8.08
CA ASP A 631 -29.08 13.96 -9.11
C ASP A 631 -27.95 15.01 -9.05
N GLN A 632 -27.54 15.42 -7.84
CA GLN A 632 -26.42 16.34 -7.65
C GLN A 632 -25.07 15.73 -8.08
N LEU A 633 -24.81 14.47 -7.68
CA LEU A 633 -23.61 13.74 -8.08
C LEU A 633 -23.56 13.49 -9.60
N ASN A 634 -24.68 13.13 -10.23
CA ASN A 634 -24.78 12.95 -11.67
C ASN A 634 -24.49 14.26 -12.41
N LYS A 635 -25.11 15.37 -11.97
CA LYS A 635 -24.89 16.68 -12.57
C LYS A 635 -23.41 17.08 -12.50
N ALA A 636 -22.79 16.90 -11.33
CA ALA A 636 -21.38 17.20 -11.13
C ALA A 636 -20.47 16.29 -11.97
N LEU A 637 -20.75 14.99 -12.03
CA LEU A 637 -20.02 14.03 -12.86
C LEU A 637 -20.12 14.40 -14.35
N ASN A 638 -21.32 14.69 -14.85
CA ASN A 638 -21.51 15.06 -16.25
C ASN A 638 -20.81 16.37 -16.63
N GLN A 639 -20.71 17.32 -15.70
CA GLN A 639 -19.92 18.54 -15.88
C GLN A 639 -18.42 18.22 -15.98
N VAL A 640 -17.91 17.34 -15.11
CA VAL A 640 -16.50 16.88 -15.16
C VAL A 640 -16.20 16.15 -16.47
N LEU A 641 -17.10 15.29 -16.94
CA LEU A 641 -16.92 14.52 -18.17
C LEU A 641 -17.11 15.37 -19.44
N SER A 642 -17.64 16.59 -19.32
CA SER A 642 -17.72 17.56 -20.41
C SER A 642 -16.51 18.51 -20.45
N ASP A 643 -15.62 18.44 -19.46
CA ASP A 643 -14.40 19.25 -19.40
C ASP A 643 -13.38 18.77 -20.44
N LYS A 644 -12.86 19.70 -21.24
CA LYS A 644 -11.94 19.38 -22.35
C LYS A 644 -10.63 18.73 -21.90
N GLU A 645 -10.13 19.10 -20.72
CA GLU A 645 -8.90 18.54 -20.17
C GLU A 645 -9.13 17.08 -19.73
N VAL A 646 -10.29 16.80 -19.12
CA VAL A 646 -10.69 15.44 -18.73
C VAL A 646 -10.87 14.56 -19.96
N ILE A 647 -11.63 15.04 -20.96
CA ILE A 647 -11.83 14.32 -22.23
C ILE A 647 -10.48 14.00 -22.86
N LYS A 648 -9.63 15.03 -23.04
CA LYS A 648 -8.31 14.86 -23.63
C LYS A 648 -7.46 13.84 -22.88
N ARG A 649 -7.44 13.89 -21.54
CA ARG A 649 -6.62 12.97 -20.73
C ARG A 649 -7.09 11.52 -20.85
N MET A 650 -8.39 11.29 -20.95
CA MET A 650 -8.96 9.95 -21.16
C MET A 650 -8.71 9.44 -22.58
N GLU A 651 -8.92 10.29 -23.59
CA GLU A 651 -8.74 9.96 -25.01
C GLU A 651 -7.26 9.77 -25.39
N ASP A 652 -6.35 10.56 -24.79
CA ASP A 652 -4.90 10.40 -24.96
C ASP A 652 -4.39 9.01 -24.53
N HIS A 653 -5.19 8.29 -23.75
CA HIS A 653 -4.94 6.91 -23.35
C HIS A 653 -5.86 5.91 -24.06
N GLY A 654 -6.84 6.35 -24.85
CA GLY A 654 -7.74 5.49 -25.63
C GLY A 654 -8.96 4.98 -24.85
N ALA A 655 -9.50 5.82 -23.97
CA ALA A 655 -10.87 5.71 -23.50
C ALA A 655 -11.72 6.85 -24.07
N ASP A 656 -12.89 6.49 -24.60
CA ASP A 656 -13.89 7.44 -25.08
C ASP A 656 -14.77 7.87 -23.90
N VAL A 657 -14.85 9.17 -23.66
CA VAL A 657 -15.71 9.71 -22.59
C VAL A 657 -17.16 9.74 -23.05
N SER A 658 -18.07 9.31 -22.18
CA SER A 658 -19.51 9.34 -22.44
C SER A 658 -20.25 9.69 -21.17
N THR A 659 -21.17 10.65 -21.25
CA THR A 659 -22.09 11.00 -20.17
C THR A 659 -23.37 10.16 -20.24
N SER A 660 -24.10 10.09 -19.13
CA SER A 660 -25.44 9.49 -19.11
C SER A 660 -26.28 10.05 -17.96
N THR A 661 -27.58 9.76 -18.01
CA THR A 661 -28.43 9.82 -16.81
C THR A 661 -28.27 8.53 -15.97
N PRO A 662 -28.68 8.55 -14.68
CA PRO A 662 -28.79 7.34 -13.86
C PRO A 662 -29.63 6.23 -14.51
N GLU A 663 -30.76 6.58 -15.13
CA GLU A 663 -31.69 5.63 -15.76
C GLU A 663 -31.10 4.98 -17.02
N GLN A 664 -30.35 5.75 -17.82
CA GLN A 664 -29.62 5.20 -18.97
C GLN A 664 -28.57 4.18 -18.52
N LEU A 665 -27.82 4.50 -17.46
CA LEU A 665 -26.85 3.58 -16.89
C LEU A 665 -27.53 2.33 -16.29
N ARG A 666 -28.66 2.49 -15.60
CA ARG A 666 -29.46 1.37 -15.08
C ARG A 666 -29.86 0.40 -16.20
N THR A 667 -30.33 0.95 -17.32
CA THR A 667 -30.70 0.18 -18.51
C THR A 667 -29.51 -0.55 -19.11
N LEU A 668 -28.35 0.12 -19.20
CA LEU A 668 -27.11 -0.48 -19.68
C LEU A 668 -26.72 -1.69 -18.81
N VAL A 669 -26.66 -1.53 -17.47
CA VAL A 669 -26.28 -2.61 -16.55
C VAL A 669 -27.20 -3.82 -16.68
N ALA A 670 -28.52 -3.61 -16.74
CA ALA A 670 -29.48 -4.69 -16.90
C ALA A 670 -29.26 -5.45 -18.23
N SER A 671 -29.04 -4.73 -19.33
CA SER A 671 -28.78 -5.33 -20.65
C SER A 671 -27.46 -6.10 -20.70
N GLU A 672 -26.41 -5.58 -20.06
CA GLU A 672 -25.09 -6.20 -20.00
C GLU A 672 -25.11 -7.49 -19.18
N LEU A 673 -25.85 -7.53 -18.06
CA LEU A 673 -26.00 -8.74 -17.27
C LEU A 673 -26.69 -9.85 -18.07
N VAL A 674 -27.73 -9.53 -18.84
CA VAL A 674 -28.40 -10.50 -19.74
C VAL A 674 -27.45 -11.00 -20.81
N LYS A 675 -26.71 -10.08 -21.46
CA LYS A 675 -25.71 -10.41 -22.48
C LYS A 675 -24.66 -11.37 -21.94
N TRP A 676 -24.02 -11.04 -20.81
CA TRP A 676 -22.92 -11.83 -20.28
C TRP A 676 -23.37 -13.18 -19.71
N LYS A 677 -24.58 -13.28 -19.14
CA LYS A 677 -25.17 -14.60 -18.79
C LYS A 677 -25.35 -15.47 -20.03
N GLY A 678 -25.83 -14.91 -21.14
CA GLY A 678 -25.95 -15.61 -22.40
C GLY A 678 -24.60 -16.08 -22.95
N VAL A 679 -23.55 -15.25 -22.81
CA VAL A 679 -22.18 -15.62 -23.20
C VAL A 679 -21.64 -16.76 -22.34
N VAL A 680 -21.73 -16.68 -21.01
CA VAL A 680 -21.28 -17.72 -20.08
C VAL A 680 -21.94 -19.06 -20.40
N GLN A 681 -23.25 -19.07 -20.67
CA GLN A 681 -23.98 -20.28 -21.03
C GLN A 681 -23.54 -20.87 -22.37
N LYS A 682 -23.42 -20.03 -23.42
CA LYS A 682 -23.04 -20.49 -24.77
C LYS A 682 -21.60 -20.99 -24.83
N ALA A 683 -20.68 -20.28 -24.18
CA ALA A 683 -19.26 -20.60 -24.17
C ALA A 683 -18.87 -21.57 -23.05
N LYS A 684 -19.82 -21.98 -22.19
CA LYS A 684 -19.60 -22.86 -21.03
C LYS A 684 -18.47 -22.38 -20.12
N LEU A 685 -18.39 -21.07 -19.89
CA LEU A 685 -17.34 -20.48 -19.08
C LEU A 685 -17.54 -20.84 -17.61
N THR A 686 -16.44 -21.15 -16.92
CA THR A 686 -16.38 -21.44 -15.49
C THR A 686 -15.59 -20.37 -14.76
N ALA A 687 -15.82 -20.26 -13.45
CA ALA A 687 -15.01 -19.40 -12.58
C ALA A 687 -13.61 -19.98 -12.32
N GLU A 688 -13.48 -21.30 -12.48
CA GLU A 688 -12.24 -22.09 -12.39
C GLU A 688 -11.56 -22.20 -13.75
#